data_AF-A0A318XRB5-F1
#
_entry.id   AF-A0A318XRB5-F1
#
_cell.length_a   1.000
_cell.length_b   1.000
_cell.length_c   1.000
_cell.angle_alpha   90.00
_cell.angle_beta   90.00
_cell.angle_gamma   90.00
#
_symmetry.space_group_name_H-M   'P 1'
#
loop_
_entity.id
_entity.type
_entity.pdbx_description
1 polymer ?
#
loop_
_entity_poly.entity_id
_entity_poly.type
_entity_poly.pdbx_seq_one_letter_code
_entity_poly.pdbx_strand_id
1 'polypeptide(L)'
;MIKGSRAEFLKALRTLVLVLIFSSAVLLPKAVLASSPDWNSVFKNSDDWFGGADGIALADSIIRYQLSDGGWRKDMTEATSGSWGKSTIDNDSTTSQLVVLAKTYRRTGDLKYLTACQRGIDLLLNGQYANGGWPQVFGEPGTYHAHITYNDNAMVHVMNILTSVSNKTGDFSFIDSARASKAAAAVQKGIQCFLDTQIVVNGAETAWCQQHDEYTLQPAGARAYELPSVCSSESVGIVNYLKAIKNPSAEIAYAIDSAVAWMAKVQLKGIKVVDTGDDRVVVSDPAAAPVWARFYEIGTNRPMFVDRDGSVHYQMSEISQERRTGYAWYGSWPAKLVSEAPIQLPVQTDYDMVVARDGSGDFTTVQAAINKVPSNSGTITSIYIKDGTYKEKINIASSKKNISLVGQSRTGTILTYGDSAGTVTSAGAALGTSGSASVTISGDGFRAENITFENSYDEAVNGSSQAVAVLAKADKAVFENCSFKGNQDTLYAGGNGGRQYYCDCYIEGDVDFIFGGATAVFNNCEIFSLNRSGGCVTAPSTPANQKGYLFYKCRLTSSCTSKTISLGRPWIPSSSTDSITPKVLFRECELGNHIAAAGWTSMSGNNPENYEMWEYLDTGAGSNASRKQLPSSKASEYTMEKFLAGADGWNPVETGIIEQPAADGLYIGALSVKDSANASDWSIQSNLQAGDFVFGDRTVKFGRIPDSLIGAEWIKTACDSKTYAAEQAAFTAKAAITVYIAADTRLTEIPAWLSSWSKTGETLTNDASIIFNIYKKDFTANSVVSLGTNGASSGVVNYIVIIKPYSAAAVKYGDVNNDGSIDALDFALMKKHLLGAGLLTGDALKAADADKNGSVDALDFALLKKYLLGAVSGF
;
A
#
# COMPACT_ATOMS: atom_id res chain seq x y z
N MET A 1 -76.82 16.04 -7.29
CA MET A 1 -76.75 16.60 -5.91
C MET A 1 -76.23 15.51 -5.00
N ILE A 2 -75.17 15.59 -4.19
CA ILE A 2 -74.21 16.61 -3.73
C ILE A 2 -73.02 15.76 -3.20
N LYS A 3 -71.82 15.82 -3.79
CA LYS A 3 -70.57 16.42 -3.26
C LYS A 3 -70.32 16.30 -1.73
N GLY A 4 -69.12 15.86 -1.35
CA GLY A 4 -68.47 16.24 -0.07
C GLY A 4 -67.79 15.06 0.64
N SER A 5 -66.51 14.77 0.35
CA SER A 5 -65.31 15.23 1.09
C SER A 5 -65.13 14.55 2.46
N ARG A 6 -64.14 13.65 2.63
CA ARG A 6 -62.75 14.01 3.02
C ARG A 6 -62.73 15.19 4.01
N ALA A 7 -63.22 15.00 5.24
CA ALA A 7 -63.01 15.97 6.33
C ALA A 7 -63.16 15.43 7.77
N GLU A 8 -63.83 14.29 8.01
CA GLU A 8 -64.18 13.88 9.39
C GLU A 8 -63.31 12.77 10.00
N PHE A 9 -62.54 12.00 9.21
CA PHE A 9 -61.72 10.90 9.76
C PHE A 9 -60.27 11.29 10.10
N LEU A 10 -59.86 12.53 9.80
CA LEU A 10 -58.49 13.03 10.02
C LEU A 10 -58.35 14.06 11.16
N LYS A 11 -59.36 14.19 12.03
CA LYS A 11 -59.39 15.22 13.10
C LYS A 11 -59.24 14.70 14.54
N ALA A 12 -59.13 13.38 14.75
CA ALA A 12 -58.92 12.80 16.08
C ALA A 12 -57.45 12.41 16.37
N LEU A 13 -56.55 12.56 15.40
CA LEU A 13 -55.17 12.05 15.51
C LEU A 13 -54.15 13.10 15.09
N ARG A 14 -54.10 14.23 15.81
CA ARG A 14 -52.90 15.09 15.96
C ARG A 14 -53.22 16.30 16.86
N THR A 15 -52.47 16.39 17.96
CA THR A 15 -52.05 17.64 18.65
C THR A 15 -52.81 18.06 19.92
N LEU A 16 -52.44 17.46 21.05
CA LEU A 16 -52.03 18.17 22.29
C LEU A 16 -51.25 17.15 23.16
N VAL A 17 -49.92 17.03 23.12
CA VAL A 17 -48.85 17.90 23.67
C VAL A 17 -48.83 17.92 25.21
N LEU A 18 -47.84 17.18 25.77
CA LEU A 18 -46.98 17.46 26.95
C LEU A 18 -47.69 17.60 28.34
N VAL A 19 -47.36 16.88 29.43
CA VAL A 19 -46.07 16.81 30.17
C VAL A 19 -46.12 15.66 31.23
N LEU A 20 -45.14 14.74 31.15
CA LEU A 20 -44.34 14.09 32.22
C LEU A 20 -44.95 13.53 33.54
N ILE A 21 -44.65 12.22 33.74
CA ILE A 21 -44.01 11.59 34.92
C ILE A 21 -44.85 10.65 35.85
N PHE A 22 -44.23 9.47 36.05
CA PHE A 22 -44.22 8.49 37.15
C PHE A 22 -45.14 7.25 37.14
N SER A 23 -44.43 6.11 37.02
CA SER A 23 -44.59 4.84 37.75
C SER A 23 -45.88 4.03 37.58
N SER A 24 -45.76 2.85 36.96
CA SER A 24 -45.81 1.58 37.68
C SER A 24 -45.45 0.42 36.74
N ALA A 25 -44.57 -0.44 37.25
CA ALA A 25 -44.06 -1.64 36.61
C ALA A 25 -45.16 -2.67 36.37
N VAL A 26 -45.07 -3.37 35.23
CA VAL A 26 -45.51 -4.77 35.12
C VAL A 26 -44.39 -5.54 34.40
N LEU A 27 -43.54 -6.13 35.25
CA LEU A 27 -42.93 -7.46 35.14
C LEU A 27 -42.65 -8.00 33.73
N LEU A 28 -41.38 -7.97 33.33
CA LEU A 28 -40.79 -9.05 32.55
C LEU A 28 -39.83 -9.85 33.44
N PRO A 29 -39.78 -11.17 33.27
CA PRO A 29 -39.24 -12.10 34.26
C PRO A 29 -37.71 -12.01 34.31
N LYS A 30 -37.13 -12.56 35.39
CA LYS A 30 -35.74 -13.06 35.41
C LYS A 30 -35.54 -13.99 34.21
N ALA A 31 -35.15 -13.45 33.07
CA ALA A 31 -34.79 -14.22 31.89
C ALA A 31 -33.28 -14.40 31.92
N VAL A 32 -32.88 -15.62 32.30
CA VAL A 32 -31.62 -16.22 31.89
C VAL A 32 -31.50 -16.01 30.38
N LEU A 33 -30.52 -15.23 29.91
CA LEU A 33 -30.21 -15.14 28.48
C LEU A 33 -29.77 -16.54 28.03
N ALA A 34 -30.60 -17.20 27.23
CA ALA A 34 -30.36 -18.55 26.72
C ALA A 34 -29.83 -18.56 25.27
N SER A 35 -29.29 -17.44 24.79
CA SER A 35 -28.65 -17.33 23.47
C SER A 35 -27.74 -16.10 23.41
N SER A 36 -26.75 -16.12 22.51
CA SER A 36 -25.91 -14.95 22.23
C SER A 36 -26.76 -13.73 21.87
N PRO A 37 -26.40 -12.52 22.33
CA PRO A 37 -27.08 -11.29 21.93
C PRO A 37 -27.01 -11.04 20.43
N ASP A 38 -28.00 -10.32 19.89
CA ASP A 38 -27.88 -9.70 18.57
C ASP A 38 -26.94 -8.49 18.67
N TRP A 39 -25.66 -8.71 18.33
CA TRP A 39 -24.61 -7.71 18.44
C TRP A 39 -24.90 -6.44 17.62
N ASN A 40 -25.58 -6.56 16.47
CA ASN A 40 -25.96 -5.40 15.67
C ASN A 40 -26.95 -4.49 16.40
N SER A 41 -27.87 -5.05 17.18
CA SER A 41 -28.78 -4.26 18.02
C SER A 41 -28.07 -3.70 19.24
N VAL A 42 -27.15 -4.46 19.85
CA VAL A 42 -26.35 -3.99 21.00
C VAL A 42 -25.52 -2.75 20.63
N PHE A 43 -24.77 -2.80 19.52
CA PHE A 43 -23.85 -1.72 19.14
C PHE A 43 -24.52 -0.51 18.48
N LYS A 44 -25.85 -0.53 18.29
CA LYS A 44 -26.64 0.68 17.94
C LYS A 44 -26.95 1.57 19.13
N ASN A 45 -26.79 1.07 20.35
CA ASN A 45 -27.01 1.87 21.55
C ASN A 45 -25.91 2.93 21.70
N SER A 46 -26.25 4.04 22.38
CA SER A 46 -25.26 5.09 22.68
C SER A 46 -24.21 4.60 23.69
N ASP A 47 -23.05 5.26 23.72
CA ASP A 47 -22.03 4.96 24.73
C ASP A 47 -22.57 5.09 26.16
N ASP A 48 -23.59 5.93 26.41
CA ASP A 48 -24.25 6.10 27.70
C ASP A 48 -24.97 4.84 28.17
N TRP A 49 -25.58 4.12 27.24
CA TRP A 49 -26.31 2.89 27.53
C TRP A 49 -25.42 1.81 28.14
N PHE A 50 -24.16 1.72 27.70
CA PHE A 50 -23.18 0.75 28.22
C PHE A 50 -22.81 0.99 29.70
N GLY A 51 -23.02 2.20 30.22
CA GLY A 51 -22.91 2.51 31.65
C GLY A 51 -24.24 2.49 32.41
N GLY A 52 -25.36 2.30 31.72
CA GLY A 52 -26.69 2.17 32.30
C GLY A 52 -26.99 0.75 32.78
N ALA A 53 -28.14 0.58 33.45
CA ALA A 53 -28.53 -0.69 34.07
C ALA A 53 -28.53 -1.88 33.08
N ASP A 54 -29.04 -1.68 31.87
CA ASP A 54 -29.13 -2.75 30.85
C ASP A 54 -27.75 -3.11 30.28
N GLY A 55 -26.90 -2.11 29.99
CA GLY A 55 -25.53 -2.34 29.52
C GLY A 55 -24.66 -3.01 30.58
N ILE A 56 -24.81 -2.62 31.84
CA ILE A 56 -24.18 -3.27 32.99
C ILE A 56 -24.65 -4.71 33.14
N ALA A 57 -25.97 -4.97 33.05
CA ALA A 57 -26.51 -6.32 33.14
C ALA A 57 -25.98 -7.24 32.03
N LEU A 58 -25.83 -6.72 30.82
CA LEU A 58 -25.18 -7.44 29.71
C LEU A 58 -23.70 -7.72 30.00
N ALA A 59 -22.94 -6.72 30.45
CA ALA A 59 -21.53 -6.89 30.77
C ALA A 59 -21.29 -7.88 31.92
N ASP A 60 -22.14 -7.87 32.95
CA ASP A 60 -22.12 -8.85 34.05
C ASP A 60 -22.42 -10.26 33.54
N SER A 61 -23.40 -10.40 32.62
CA SER A 61 -23.67 -11.68 31.95
C SER A 61 -22.46 -12.13 31.12
N ILE A 62 -21.79 -11.22 30.43
CA ILE A 62 -20.57 -11.53 29.66
C ILE A 62 -19.47 -12.08 30.58
N ILE A 63 -19.20 -11.43 31.72
CA ILE A 63 -18.20 -11.91 32.68
C ILE A 63 -18.56 -13.31 33.19
N ARG A 64 -19.82 -13.55 33.51
CA ARG A 64 -20.30 -14.84 34.02
C ARG A 64 -19.93 -16.01 33.11
N TYR A 65 -20.00 -15.82 31.80
CA TYR A 65 -19.72 -16.87 30.81
C TYR A 65 -18.30 -16.81 30.23
N GLN A 66 -17.41 -15.98 30.77
CA GLN A 66 -16.01 -15.94 30.34
C GLN A 66 -15.31 -17.22 30.80
N LEU A 67 -14.69 -17.92 29.86
CA LEU A 67 -13.93 -19.15 30.12
C LEU A 67 -12.62 -18.86 30.86
N SER A 68 -11.98 -19.90 31.39
CA SER A 68 -10.75 -19.77 32.19
C SER A 68 -9.58 -19.21 31.40
N ASP A 69 -9.51 -19.51 30.09
CA ASP A 69 -8.53 -18.99 29.13
C ASP A 69 -8.76 -17.52 28.74
N GLY A 70 -9.90 -16.94 29.12
CA GLY A 70 -10.25 -15.54 28.88
C GLY A 70 -11.22 -15.32 27.72
N GLY A 71 -11.58 -16.35 26.95
CA GLY A 71 -12.50 -16.21 25.81
C GLY A 71 -13.93 -16.58 26.13
N TRP A 72 -14.73 -16.72 25.05
CA TRP A 72 -16.14 -17.05 25.13
C TRP A 72 -16.57 -18.08 24.10
N ARG A 73 -17.58 -18.84 24.49
CA ARG A 73 -18.33 -19.73 23.59
C ARG A 73 -19.27 -18.91 22.71
N LYS A 74 -19.61 -19.49 21.57
CA LYS A 74 -20.46 -18.85 20.56
C LYS A 74 -21.83 -18.41 21.06
N ASP A 75 -22.41 -19.17 21.96
CA ASP A 75 -23.79 -19.05 22.41
C ASP A 75 -23.94 -18.50 23.83
N MET A 76 -22.82 -18.20 24.49
CA MET A 76 -22.79 -17.67 25.86
C MET A 76 -23.56 -18.55 26.86
N THR A 77 -23.47 -19.88 26.72
CA THR A 77 -24.10 -20.84 27.65
C THR A 77 -23.12 -21.90 28.16
N GLU A 78 -23.40 -22.43 29.35
CA GLU A 78 -22.65 -23.53 29.96
C GLU A 78 -22.99 -24.90 29.35
N ALA A 79 -24.11 -25.01 28.63
CA ALA A 79 -24.62 -26.28 28.11
C ALA A 79 -23.82 -26.86 26.91
N THR A 80 -23.08 -26.02 26.20
CA THR A 80 -22.43 -26.42 24.95
C THR A 80 -21.11 -27.15 25.20
N SER A 81 -20.89 -28.25 24.47
CA SER A 81 -19.75 -29.16 24.64
C SER A 81 -19.04 -29.41 23.31
N GLY A 82 -17.95 -30.19 23.34
CA GLY A 82 -17.08 -30.41 22.17
C GLY A 82 -16.32 -29.14 21.76
N SER A 83 -16.02 -29.01 20.47
CA SER A 83 -15.28 -27.86 19.91
C SER A 83 -15.99 -26.53 20.21
N TRP A 84 -17.32 -26.50 20.14
CA TRP A 84 -18.12 -25.31 20.44
C TRP A 84 -18.23 -24.97 21.94
N GLY A 85 -17.77 -25.87 22.82
CA GLY A 85 -17.62 -25.60 24.25
C GLY A 85 -16.34 -24.82 24.61
N LYS A 86 -15.47 -24.56 23.61
CA LYS A 86 -14.21 -23.81 23.76
C LYS A 86 -14.36 -22.36 23.33
N SER A 87 -13.35 -21.55 23.65
CA SER A 87 -13.26 -20.17 23.17
C SER A 87 -13.17 -20.13 21.65
N THR A 88 -13.89 -19.19 21.04
CA THR A 88 -13.96 -19.04 19.58
C THR A 88 -14.03 -17.57 19.16
N ILE A 89 -13.61 -17.30 17.93
CA ILE A 89 -13.83 -16.03 17.21
C ILE A 89 -14.92 -16.12 16.14
N ASP A 90 -15.58 -17.28 16.02
CA ASP A 90 -16.71 -17.51 15.11
C ASP A 90 -17.93 -16.67 15.50
N ASN A 91 -18.68 -16.16 14.52
CA ASN A 91 -19.87 -15.30 14.72
C ASN A 91 -19.66 -14.17 15.75
N ASP A 92 -18.59 -13.40 15.61
CA ASP A 92 -18.26 -12.26 16.47
C ASP A 92 -18.03 -12.58 17.96
N SER A 93 -17.84 -13.87 18.27
CA SER A 93 -17.57 -14.33 19.62
C SER A 93 -16.19 -13.87 20.07
N THR A 94 -16.04 -13.64 21.36
CA THR A 94 -14.87 -13.00 21.98
C THR A 94 -14.68 -11.53 21.58
N THR A 95 -14.76 -11.18 20.30
CA THR A 95 -14.53 -9.82 19.81
C THR A 95 -15.64 -8.85 20.23
N SER A 96 -16.91 -9.23 20.11
CA SER A 96 -18.03 -8.39 20.57
C SER A 96 -18.04 -8.21 22.09
N GLN A 97 -17.77 -9.28 22.83
CA GLN A 97 -17.69 -9.26 24.29
C GLN A 97 -16.59 -8.29 24.76
N LEU A 98 -15.43 -8.29 24.10
CA LEU A 98 -14.35 -7.34 24.38
C LEU A 98 -14.79 -5.89 24.20
N VAL A 99 -15.51 -5.58 23.11
CA VAL A 99 -16.02 -4.22 22.86
C VAL A 99 -17.03 -3.80 23.93
N VAL A 100 -17.98 -4.67 24.31
CA VAL A 100 -18.94 -4.36 25.39
C VAL A 100 -18.22 -4.10 26.71
N LEU A 101 -17.30 -4.98 27.11
CA LEU A 101 -16.54 -4.82 28.35
C LEU A 101 -15.71 -3.53 28.36
N ALA A 102 -15.07 -3.20 27.24
CA ALA A 102 -14.29 -1.98 27.10
C ALA A 102 -15.17 -0.72 27.19
N LYS A 103 -16.30 -0.70 26.49
CA LYS A 103 -17.30 0.38 26.57
C LYS A 103 -17.83 0.54 27.99
N THR A 104 -18.28 -0.53 28.63
CA THR A 104 -18.81 -0.50 30.00
C THR A 104 -17.76 -0.04 31.01
N TYR A 105 -16.50 -0.49 30.89
CA TYR A 105 -15.41 -0.02 31.76
C TYR A 105 -15.18 1.50 31.61
N ARG A 106 -15.13 2.02 30.38
CA ARG A 106 -14.95 3.47 30.15
C ARG A 106 -16.04 4.32 30.79
N ARG A 107 -17.26 3.78 30.92
CA ARG A 107 -18.39 4.49 31.54
C ARG A 107 -18.45 4.37 33.05
N THR A 108 -18.01 3.23 33.59
CA THR A 108 -18.22 2.88 35.00
C THR A 108 -16.96 3.00 35.85
N GLY A 109 -15.78 2.81 35.26
CA GLY A 109 -14.51 2.67 35.97
C GLY A 109 -14.37 1.39 36.79
N ASP A 110 -15.32 0.45 36.69
CA ASP A 110 -15.30 -0.77 37.49
C ASP A 110 -14.26 -1.77 36.96
N LEU A 111 -13.25 -2.06 37.79
CA LEU A 111 -12.09 -2.87 37.45
C LEU A 111 -12.43 -4.31 37.06
N LYS A 112 -13.63 -4.83 37.39
CA LYS A 112 -14.03 -6.18 36.96
C LYS A 112 -14.16 -6.28 35.44
N TYR A 113 -14.67 -5.24 34.79
CA TYR A 113 -14.79 -5.19 33.32
C TYR A 113 -13.44 -5.02 32.65
N LEU A 114 -12.55 -4.20 33.23
CA LEU A 114 -11.17 -4.08 32.79
C LEU A 114 -10.46 -5.44 32.84
N THR A 115 -10.56 -6.13 33.97
CA THR A 115 -9.90 -7.42 34.19
C THR A 115 -10.39 -8.47 33.19
N ALA A 116 -11.71 -8.56 32.99
CA ALA A 116 -12.29 -9.47 32.02
C ALA A 116 -11.87 -9.12 30.58
N CYS A 117 -11.86 -7.83 30.22
CA CYS A 117 -11.42 -7.36 28.91
C CYS A 117 -9.94 -7.71 28.65
N GLN A 118 -9.06 -7.46 29.61
CA GLN A 118 -7.64 -7.81 29.51
C GLN A 118 -7.41 -9.30 29.32
N ARG A 119 -8.17 -10.15 30.01
CA ARG A 119 -8.09 -11.62 29.83
C ARG A 119 -8.48 -12.06 28.42
N GLY A 120 -9.51 -11.45 27.83
CA GLY A 120 -9.90 -11.74 26.45
C GLY A 120 -8.87 -11.23 25.43
N ILE A 121 -8.25 -10.06 25.67
CA ILE A 121 -7.14 -9.56 24.84
C ILE A 121 -5.94 -10.52 24.94
N ASP A 122 -5.62 -11.01 26.13
CA ASP A 122 -4.53 -11.97 26.33
C ASP A 122 -4.80 -13.30 25.60
N LEU A 123 -6.05 -13.77 25.56
CA LEU A 123 -6.40 -14.93 24.74
C LEU A 123 -6.07 -14.68 23.26
N LEU A 124 -6.49 -13.54 22.69
CA LEU A 124 -6.22 -13.20 21.30
C LEU A 124 -4.71 -13.11 21.03
N LEU A 125 -3.95 -12.45 21.91
CA LEU A 125 -2.49 -12.33 21.76
C LEU A 125 -1.77 -13.68 21.86
N ASN A 126 -2.18 -14.54 22.78
CA ASN A 126 -1.53 -15.83 23.00
C ASN A 126 -1.96 -16.90 22.00
N GLY A 127 -3.15 -16.75 21.41
CA GLY A 127 -3.68 -17.68 20.42
C GLY A 127 -3.31 -17.36 18.98
N GLN A 128 -2.50 -16.33 18.74
CA GLN A 128 -1.93 -16.06 17.41
C GLN A 128 -0.86 -17.09 17.07
N TYR A 129 -0.91 -17.64 15.85
CA TYR A 129 0.14 -18.52 15.34
C TYR A 129 1.43 -17.77 15.02
N ALA A 130 2.54 -18.52 14.87
CA ALA A 130 3.84 -17.95 14.54
C ALA A 130 3.85 -17.20 13.20
N ASN A 131 3.06 -17.67 12.22
CA ASN A 131 2.83 -17.05 10.92
C ASN A 131 1.82 -15.88 10.95
N GLY A 132 1.27 -15.56 12.12
CA GLY A 132 0.39 -14.40 12.29
C GLY A 132 -1.11 -14.67 12.15
N GLY A 133 -1.52 -15.87 11.75
CA GLY A 133 -2.94 -16.24 11.66
C GLY A 133 -3.60 -16.57 13.00
N TRP A 134 -4.93 -16.71 13.00
CA TRP A 134 -5.71 -17.14 14.16
C TRP A 134 -6.63 -18.32 13.85
N PRO A 135 -6.76 -19.29 14.78
CA PRO A 135 -7.75 -20.35 14.67
C PRO A 135 -9.17 -19.81 14.81
N GLN A 136 -10.14 -20.54 14.26
CA GLN A 136 -11.56 -20.31 14.56
C GLN A 136 -11.87 -20.60 16.03
N VAL A 137 -11.38 -21.75 16.53
CA VAL A 137 -11.59 -22.24 17.91
C VAL A 137 -10.25 -22.47 18.56
N PHE A 138 -10.02 -21.85 19.71
CA PHE A 138 -8.74 -21.94 20.41
C PHE A 138 -8.52 -23.34 21.00
N GLY A 139 -7.33 -23.89 20.78
CA GLY A 139 -6.92 -25.17 21.35
C GLY A 139 -7.61 -26.39 20.75
N GLU A 140 -7.95 -26.37 19.46
CA GLU A 140 -8.57 -27.48 18.71
C GLU A 140 -7.74 -27.92 17.48
N PRO A 141 -6.50 -28.44 17.67
CA PRO A 141 -5.62 -28.80 16.56
C PRO A 141 -6.18 -29.97 15.74
N GLY A 142 -5.84 -30.02 14.44
CA GLY A 142 -6.16 -31.15 13.56
C GLY A 142 -7.61 -31.19 13.05
N THR A 143 -8.36 -30.13 13.25
CA THR A 143 -9.69 -29.92 12.64
C THR A 143 -9.68 -28.62 11.84
N TYR A 144 -10.68 -28.39 10.98
CA TYR A 144 -10.76 -27.12 10.25
C TYR A 144 -10.87 -25.90 11.18
N HIS A 145 -11.24 -26.09 12.45
CA HIS A 145 -11.28 -25.01 13.44
C HIS A 145 -9.88 -24.48 13.81
N ALA A 146 -8.82 -25.24 13.52
CA ALA A 146 -7.44 -24.81 13.71
C ALA A 146 -6.95 -23.88 12.58
N HIS A 147 -7.58 -23.92 11.41
CA HIS A 147 -7.15 -23.13 10.26
C HIS A 147 -7.17 -21.63 10.54
N ILE A 148 -6.32 -20.90 9.82
CA ILE A 148 -6.35 -19.44 9.75
C ILE A 148 -7.72 -19.05 9.21
N THR A 149 -8.54 -18.42 10.04
CA THR A 149 -9.98 -18.27 9.76
C THR A 149 -10.35 -16.84 9.40
N TYR A 150 -10.63 -16.62 8.12
CA TYR A 150 -11.22 -15.38 7.61
C TYR A 150 -12.75 -15.43 7.56
N ASN A 151 -13.34 -16.63 7.54
CA ASN A 151 -14.78 -16.85 7.55
C ASN A 151 -15.50 -15.93 8.57
N ASP A 152 -16.58 -15.30 8.12
CA ASP A 152 -17.40 -14.36 8.90
C ASP A 152 -16.57 -13.20 9.48
N ASN A 153 -15.54 -12.76 8.76
CA ASN A 153 -14.57 -11.74 9.19
C ASN A 153 -13.88 -12.02 10.53
N ALA A 154 -13.84 -13.28 10.99
CA ALA A 154 -13.38 -13.63 12.34
C ALA A 154 -11.99 -13.04 12.66
N MET A 155 -10.98 -13.32 11.84
CA MET A 155 -9.65 -12.73 12.02
C MET A 155 -9.62 -11.22 11.77
N VAL A 156 -10.41 -10.68 10.84
CA VAL A 156 -10.48 -9.22 10.58
C VAL A 156 -10.99 -8.47 11.83
N HIS A 157 -11.96 -9.03 12.55
CA HIS A 157 -12.44 -8.46 13.81
C HIS A 157 -11.37 -8.49 14.91
N VAL A 158 -10.60 -9.58 15.01
CA VAL A 158 -9.43 -9.65 15.89
C VAL A 158 -8.42 -8.56 15.54
N MET A 159 -8.09 -8.39 14.26
CA MET A 159 -7.14 -7.39 13.77
C MET A 159 -7.59 -5.95 14.09
N ASN A 160 -8.88 -5.64 13.95
CA ASN A 160 -9.44 -4.33 14.31
C ASN A 160 -9.33 -4.04 15.82
N ILE A 161 -9.61 -5.03 16.66
CA ILE A 161 -9.46 -4.91 18.12
C ILE A 161 -7.99 -4.69 18.47
N LEU A 162 -7.09 -5.55 17.97
CA LEU A 162 -5.67 -5.47 18.31
C LEU A 162 -5.01 -4.18 17.78
N THR A 163 -5.47 -3.63 16.66
CA THR A 163 -5.06 -2.30 16.18
C THR A 163 -5.50 -1.19 17.12
N SER A 164 -6.72 -1.26 17.66
CA SER A 164 -7.18 -0.28 18.64
C SER A 164 -6.42 -0.41 19.97
N VAL A 165 -6.12 -1.64 20.39
CA VAL A 165 -5.30 -1.93 21.57
C VAL A 165 -3.86 -1.45 21.40
N SER A 166 -3.23 -1.70 20.25
CA SER A 166 -1.84 -1.31 19.98
C SER A 166 -1.67 0.20 20.00
N ASN A 167 -2.63 0.92 19.42
CA ASN A 167 -2.62 2.38 19.37
C ASN A 167 -3.19 3.02 20.64
N LYS A 168 -3.77 2.22 21.54
CA LYS A 168 -4.50 2.69 22.73
C LYS A 168 -5.53 3.75 22.35
N THR A 169 -6.33 3.45 21.32
CA THR A 169 -7.36 4.36 20.78
C THR A 169 -8.77 3.82 21.04
N GLY A 170 -9.76 4.69 20.84
CA GLY A 170 -11.17 4.34 20.93
C GLY A 170 -11.54 3.74 22.30
N ASP A 171 -12.28 2.64 22.25
CA ASP A 171 -12.74 1.95 23.45
C ASP A 171 -11.61 1.29 24.25
N PHE A 172 -10.42 1.10 23.68
CA PHE A 172 -9.30 0.39 24.31
C PHE A 172 -8.18 1.33 24.82
N SER A 173 -8.46 2.62 24.92
CA SER A 173 -7.48 3.65 25.32
C SER A 173 -6.87 3.45 26.72
N PHE A 174 -7.53 2.67 27.58
CA PHE A 174 -7.10 2.37 28.94
C PHE A 174 -6.10 1.20 29.05
N ILE A 175 -5.86 0.44 27.97
CA ILE A 175 -5.01 -0.76 28.03
C ILE A 175 -3.56 -0.39 28.35
N ASP A 176 -2.90 -1.25 29.13
CA ASP A 176 -1.51 -1.07 29.53
C ASP A 176 -0.54 -1.16 28.34
N SER A 177 0.60 -0.49 28.46
CA SER A 177 1.58 -0.41 27.37
C SER A 177 2.20 -1.77 27.01
N ALA A 178 2.26 -2.73 27.94
CA ALA A 178 2.83 -4.04 27.66
C ALA A 178 1.94 -4.83 26.69
N ARG A 179 0.62 -4.82 26.91
CA ARG A 179 -0.35 -5.39 25.95
C ARG A 179 -0.40 -4.61 24.65
N ALA A 180 -0.32 -3.28 24.70
CA ALA A 180 -0.28 -2.45 23.49
C ALA A 180 0.92 -2.80 22.59
N SER A 181 2.13 -2.93 23.16
CA SER A 181 3.32 -3.34 22.39
C SER A 181 3.19 -4.75 21.82
N LYS A 182 2.64 -5.71 22.57
CA LYS A 182 2.37 -7.06 22.05
C LYS A 182 1.33 -7.05 20.93
N ALA A 183 0.29 -6.25 21.06
CA ALA A 183 -0.72 -6.07 20.03
C ALA A 183 -0.14 -5.43 18.76
N ALA A 184 0.78 -4.46 18.88
CA ALA A 184 1.47 -3.88 17.74
C ALA A 184 2.26 -4.95 16.95
N ALA A 185 3.00 -5.80 17.65
CA ALA A 185 3.71 -6.92 17.03
C ALA A 185 2.75 -7.95 16.40
N ALA A 186 1.64 -8.26 17.09
CA ALA A 186 0.62 -9.18 16.59
C ALA A 186 -0.07 -8.65 15.32
N VAL A 187 -0.37 -7.35 15.26
CA VAL A 187 -0.95 -6.70 14.08
C VAL A 187 0.00 -6.77 12.89
N GLN A 188 1.31 -6.54 13.07
CA GLN A 188 2.28 -6.67 11.97
C GLN A 188 2.32 -8.09 11.41
N LYS A 189 2.33 -9.11 12.30
CA LYS A 189 2.25 -10.51 11.87
C LYS A 189 0.95 -10.84 11.16
N GLY A 190 -0.18 -10.32 11.64
CA GLY A 190 -1.48 -10.55 11.01
C GLY A 190 -1.60 -9.90 9.63
N ILE A 191 -0.97 -8.73 9.42
CA ILE A 191 -0.85 -8.11 8.09
C ILE A 191 -0.03 -9.01 7.17
N GLN A 192 1.15 -9.47 7.63
CA GLN A 192 1.96 -10.40 6.83
C GLN A 192 1.20 -11.69 6.50
N CYS A 193 0.42 -12.22 7.45
CA CYS A 193 -0.42 -13.38 7.21
C CYS A 193 -1.46 -13.13 6.10
N PHE A 194 -2.06 -11.94 6.01
CA PHE A 194 -2.93 -11.61 4.87
C PHE A 194 -2.13 -11.68 3.56
N LEU A 195 -0.94 -11.10 3.49
CA LEU A 195 -0.12 -11.10 2.28
C LEU A 195 0.31 -12.52 1.88
N ASP A 196 0.86 -13.28 2.82
CA ASP A 196 1.38 -14.64 2.59
C ASP A 196 0.27 -15.66 2.21
N THR A 197 -0.98 -15.38 2.54
CA THR A 197 -2.13 -16.24 2.22
C THR A 197 -2.91 -15.77 0.99
N GLN A 198 -2.53 -14.66 0.35
CA GLN A 198 -3.20 -14.24 -0.87
C GLN A 198 -2.99 -15.27 -1.98
N ILE A 199 -4.09 -15.70 -2.62
CA ILE A 199 -4.04 -16.81 -3.57
C ILE A 199 -3.41 -16.32 -4.87
N VAL A 200 -2.30 -16.93 -5.25
CA VAL A 200 -1.62 -16.67 -6.52
C VAL A 200 -2.03 -17.71 -7.57
N VAL A 201 -2.53 -17.24 -8.71
CA VAL A 201 -2.89 -18.10 -9.85
C VAL A 201 -2.07 -17.65 -11.06
N ASN A 202 -1.27 -18.56 -11.62
CA ASN A 202 -0.40 -18.28 -12.78
C ASN A 202 0.54 -17.08 -12.57
N GLY A 203 0.99 -16.84 -11.34
CA GLY A 203 1.85 -15.71 -10.98
C GLY A 203 1.12 -14.38 -10.83
N ALA A 204 -0.21 -14.36 -10.86
CA ALA A 204 -1.01 -13.18 -10.53
C ALA A 204 -1.74 -13.39 -9.20
N GLU A 205 -1.62 -12.42 -8.29
CA GLU A 205 -2.41 -12.40 -7.06
C GLU A 205 -3.89 -12.25 -7.36
N THR A 206 -4.71 -12.94 -6.56
CA THR A 206 -6.17 -12.88 -6.64
C THR A 206 -6.71 -12.32 -5.32
N ALA A 207 -7.48 -13.12 -4.58
CA ALA A 207 -8.00 -12.77 -3.27
C ALA A 207 -7.76 -13.95 -2.30
N TRP A 208 -8.58 -14.11 -1.27
CA TRP A 208 -8.35 -15.08 -0.18
C TRP A 208 -9.41 -16.18 -0.14
N CYS A 209 -9.06 -17.32 0.44
CA CYS A 209 -10.02 -18.36 0.83
C CYS A 209 -10.76 -17.94 2.11
N GLN A 210 -11.85 -18.63 2.46
CA GLN A 210 -12.47 -18.46 3.78
C GLN A 210 -11.55 -18.91 4.91
N GLN A 211 -10.70 -19.91 4.64
CA GLN A 211 -9.71 -20.38 5.59
C GLN A 211 -8.48 -20.91 4.86
N HIS A 212 -7.34 -20.80 5.55
CA HIS A 212 -6.05 -21.27 5.09
C HIS A 212 -5.45 -22.20 6.13
N ASP A 213 -4.76 -23.23 5.67
CA ASP A 213 -4.06 -24.17 6.54
C ASP A 213 -2.98 -23.43 7.36
N GLU A 214 -2.97 -23.68 8.66
CA GLU A 214 -2.16 -22.93 9.62
C GLU A 214 -0.66 -23.23 9.55
N TYR A 215 -0.23 -24.17 8.72
CA TYR A 215 1.17 -24.51 8.52
C TYR A 215 1.65 -24.19 7.10
N THR A 216 0.87 -24.59 6.10
CA THR A 216 1.20 -24.47 4.68
C THR A 216 0.74 -23.16 4.05
N LEU A 217 -0.15 -22.42 4.73
CA LEU A 217 -0.79 -21.18 4.25
C LEU A 217 -1.67 -21.37 3.01
N GLN A 218 -1.82 -22.60 2.53
CA GLN A 218 -2.63 -22.90 1.35
C GLN A 218 -4.13 -22.80 1.67
N PRO A 219 -4.98 -22.47 0.69
CA PRO A 219 -6.43 -22.55 0.83
C PRO A 219 -6.88 -23.91 1.37
N ALA A 220 -7.70 -23.89 2.42
CA ALA A 220 -8.20 -25.08 3.09
C ALA A 220 -9.73 -25.16 3.09
N GLY A 221 -10.26 -26.38 3.19
CA GLY A 221 -11.69 -26.60 3.33
C GLY A 221 -12.16 -26.40 4.77
N ALA A 222 -13.47 -26.23 4.96
CA ALA A 222 -14.11 -26.23 6.28
C ALA A 222 -15.21 -27.30 6.34
N ARG A 223 -16.49 -26.89 6.31
CA ARG A 223 -17.61 -27.83 6.20
C ARG A 223 -17.60 -28.46 4.81
N ALA A 224 -18.31 -29.58 4.65
CA ALA A 224 -18.34 -30.33 3.38
C ALA A 224 -18.67 -29.48 2.14
N TYR A 225 -19.46 -28.41 2.33
CA TYR A 225 -19.87 -27.47 1.29
C TYR A 225 -19.00 -26.19 1.20
N GLU A 226 -17.84 -26.16 1.86
CA GLU A 226 -16.89 -25.03 1.91
C GLU A 226 -15.50 -25.52 1.55
N LEU A 227 -15.30 -25.84 0.27
CA LEU A 227 -14.04 -26.36 -0.26
C LEU A 227 -13.01 -25.24 -0.49
N PRO A 228 -11.70 -25.58 -0.59
CA PRO A 228 -10.67 -24.63 -0.98
C PRO A 228 -11.06 -23.85 -2.24
N SER A 229 -11.15 -22.53 -2.13
CA SER A 229 -11.66 -21.67 -3.20
C SER A 229 -11.23 -20.22 -3.00
N VAL A 230 -11.29 -19.40 -4.04
CA VAL A 230 -11.21 -17.94 -3.85
C VAL A 230 -12.57 -17.44 -3.40
N CYS A 231 -12.65 -16.85 -2.21
CA CYS A 231 -13.90 -16.42 -1.60
C CYS A 231 -14.10 -14.91 -1.74
N SER A 232 -15.12 -14.52 -2.50
CA SER A 232 -15.39 -13.10 -2.76
C SER A 232 -15.91 -12.36 -1.52
N SER A 233 -16.66 -13.03 -0.63
CA SER A 233 -17.28 -12.38 0.54
C SER A 233 -16.24 -12.02 1.60
N GLU A 234 -15.42 -12.98 2.03
CA GLU A 234 -14.47 -12.76 3.14
C GLU A 234 -13.29 -11.86 2.73
N SER A 235 -12.93 -11.90 1.45
CA SER A 235 -11.87 -11.06 0.91
C SER A 235 -12.17 -9.55 1.04
N VAL A 236 -13.46 -9.16 1.09
CA VAL A 236 -13.85 -7.74 1.25
C VAL A 236 -13.37 -7.19 2.59
N GLY A 237 -13.46 -7.96 3.67
CA GLY A 237 -13.01 -7.53 5.00
C GLY A 237 -11.51 -7.28 5.05
N ILE A 238 -10.74 -8.19 4.44
CA ILE A 238 -9.27 -8.11 4.34
C ILE A 238 -8.87 -6.87 3.55
N VAL A 239 -9.44 -6.67 2.35
CA VAL A 239 -9.15 -5.49 1.52
C VAL A 239 -9.48 -4.19 2.26
N ASN A 240 -10.63 -4.11 2.93
CA ASN A 240 -10.99 -2.91 3.69
C ASN A 240 -10.03 -2.65 4.85
N TYR A 241 -9.57 -3.70 5.53
CA TYR A 241 -8.57 -3.57 6.59
C TYR A 241 -7.24 -3.04 6.05
N LEU A 242 -6.73 -3.64 4.97
CA LEU A 242 -5.48 -3.21 4.33
C LEU A 242 -5.56 -1.79 3.80
N LYS A 243 -6.67 -1.40 3.16
CA LYS A 243 -6.93 -0.03 2.68
C LYS A 243 -6.95 1.01 3.81
N ALA A 244 -7.25 0.60 5.04
CA ALA A 244 -7.27 1.51 6.19
C ALA A 244 -5.87 1.78 6.77
N ILE A 245 -4.85 1.03 6.34
CA ILE A 245 -3.46 1.24 6.77
C ILE A 245 -2.97 2.58 6.20
N LYS A 246 -2.50 3.46 7.09
CA LYS A 246 -1.88 4.72 6.69
C LYS A 246 -0.51 4.44 6.11
N ASN A 247 -0.27 4.91 4.88
CA ASN A 247 0.97 4.69 4.12
C ASN A 247 1.27 3.19 3.92
N PRO A 248 0.44 2.46 3.16
CA PRO A 248 0.69 1.05 2.88
C PRO A 248 2.00 0.87 2.11
N SER A 249 2.70 -0.26 2.32
CA SER A 249 3.84 -0.65 1.50
C SER A 249 3.40 -0.95 0.06
N ALA A 250 4.36 -1.02 -0.87
CA ALA A 250 4.09 -1.42 -2.25
C ALA A 250 3.44 -2.81 -2.34
N GLU A 251 3.87 -3.75 -1.49
CA GLU A 251 3.30 -5.08 -1.36
C GLU A 251 1.82 -5.03 -0.92
N ILE A 252 1.48 -4.22 0.08
CA ILE A 252 0.08 -4.05 0.54
C ILE A 252 -0.77 -3.39 -0.54
N ALA A 253 -0.24 -2.38 -1.24
CA ALA A 253 -0.93 -1.72 -2.34
C ALA A 253 -1.21 -2.71 -3.48
N TYR A 254 -0.21 -3.50 -3.88
CA TYR A 254 -0.34 -4.52 -4.92
C TYR A 254 -1.36 -5.60 -4.52
N ALA A 255 -1.33 -6.07 -3.27
CA ALA A 255 -2.29 -7.01 -2.72
C ALA A 255 -3.74 -6.49 -2.81
N ILE A 256 -3.96 -5.22 -2.41
CA ILE A 256 -5.26 -4.55 -2.49
C ILE A 256 -5.73 -4.47 -3.94
N ASP A 257 -4.89 -3.96 -4.84
CA ASP A 257 -5.26 -3.70 -6.22
C ASP A 257 -5.52 -5.01 -6.99
N SER A 258 -4.71 -6.03 -6.76
CA SER A 258 -4.89 -7.37 -7.33
C SER A 258 -6.20 -8.00 -6.89
N ALA A 259 -6.56 -7.90 -5.61
CA ALA A 259 -7.83 -8.41 -5.09
C ALA A 259 -9.04 -7.65 -5.67
N VAL A 260 -8.99 -6.33 -5.72
CA VAL A 260 -10.08 -5.51 -6.29
C VAL A 260 -10.22 -5.76 -7.79
N ALA A 261 -9.12 -5.89 -8.52
CA ALA A 261 -9.14 -6.20 -9.94
C ALA A 261 -9.67 -7.61 -10.22
N TRP A 262 -9.28 -8.60 -9.41
CA TRP A 262 -9.86 -9.94 -9.47
C TRP A 262 -11.38 -9.89 -9.24
N MET A 263 -11.84 -9.19 -8.19
CA MET A 263 -13.27 -9.01 -7.92
C MET A 263 -13.98 -8.35 -9.11
N ALA A 264 -13.39 -7.31 -9.70
CA ALA A 264 -13.96 -6.65 -10.88
C ALA A 264 -14.04 -7.59 -12.10
N LYS A 265 -13.06 -8.48 -12.28
CA LYS A 265 -13.01 -9.48 -13.36
C LYS A 265 -14.09 -10.56 -13.22
N VAL A 266 -14.36 -11.02 -11.99
CA VAL A 266 -15.27 -12.15 -11.75
C VAL A 266 -16.72 -11.76 -11.48
N GLN A 267 -17.06 -10.47 -11.62
CA GLN A 267 -18.43 -9.98 -11.46
C GLN A 267 -19.37 -10.63 -12.48
N LEU A 268 -20.54 -11.04 -12.02
CA LEU A 268 -21.58 -11.67 -12.84
C LEU A 268 -22.68 -10.65 -13.11
N LYS A 269 -22.93 -10.40 -14.40
CA LYS A 269 -23.92 -9.43 -14.88
C LYS A 269 -25.09 -10.15 -15.52
N GLY A 270 -26.25 -9.48 -15.56
CA GLY A 270 -27.41 -10.01 -16.27
C GLY A 270 -28.16 -11.11 -15.53
N ILE A 271 -27.84 -11.36 -14.26
CA ILE A 271 -28.51 -12.36 -13.42
C ILE A 271 -28.94 -11.75 -12.09
N LYS A 272 -30.00 -12.30 -11.51
CA LYS A 272 -30.50 -11.96 -10.19
C LYS A 272 -30.90 -13.23 -9.44
N VAL A 273 -30.62 -13.29 -8.14
CA VAL A 273 -31.18 -14.33 -7.26
C VAL A 273 -32.53 -13.86 -6.73
N VAL A 274 -33.57 -14.67 -6.92
CA VAL A 274 -34.93 -14.40 -6.47
C VAL A 274 -35.31 -15.43 -5.42
N ASP A 275 -35.79 -14.94 -4.28
CA ASP A 275 -36.41 -15.76 -3.25
C ASP A 275 -37.89 -15.98 -3.62
N THR A 276 -38.28 -17.23 -3.84
CA THR A 276 -39.67 -17.61 -4.18
C THR A 276 -40.53 -17.89 -2.95
N GLY A 277 -39.94 -17.78 -1.75
CA GLY A 277 -40.54 -18.12 -0.46
C GLY A 277 -40.20 -19.54 -0.01
N ASP A 278 -40.07 -20.48 -0.93
CA ASP A 278 -39.68 -21.88 -0.70
C ASP A 278 -38.32 -22.26 -1.30
N ASP A 279 -37.80 -21.48 -2.24
CA ASP A 279 -36.53 -21.70 -2.91
C ASP A 279 -35.81 -20.38 -3.22
N ARG A 280 -34.54 -20.48 -3.61
CA ARG A 280 -33.79 -19.38 -4.21
C ARG A 280 -33.33 -19.79 -5.59
N VAL A 281 -33.73 -19.03 -6.61
CA VAL A 281 -33.47 -19.35 -8.01
C VAL A 281 -32.73 -18.21 -8.69
N VAL A 282 -31.87 -18.56 -9.65
CA VAL A 282 -31.18 -17.58 -10.50
C VAL A 282 -32.06 -17.31 -11.72
N VAL A 283 -32.39 -16.05 -11.96
CA VAL A 283 -33.13 -15.61 -13.14
C VAL A 283 -32.28 -14.65 -13.97
N SER A 284 -32.51 -14.63 -15.28
CA SER A 284 -31.91 -13.64 -16.17
C SER A 284 -32.58 -12.28 -15.98
N ASP A 285 -31.79 -11.25 -15.74
CA ASP A 285 -32.21 -9.86 -15.62
C ASP A 285 -31.09 -8.95 -16.13
N PRO A 286 -31.12 -8.51 -17.40
CA PRO A 286 -30.09 -7.67 -18.00
C PRO A 286 -29.87 -6.32 -17.29
N ALA A 287 -30.87 -5.84 -16.51
CA ALA A 287 -30.80 -4.59 -15.78
C ALA A 287 -30.31 -4.77 -14.33
N ALA A 288 -30.13 -6.02 -13.87
CA ALA A 288 -29.64 -6.28 -12.53
C ALA A 288 -28.22 -5.75 -12.32
N ALA A 289 -27.99 -5.16 -11.15
CA ALA A 289 -26.65 -4.80 -10.70
C ALA A 289 -25.76 -6.06 -10.63
N PRO A 290 -24.43 -5.93 -10.81
CA PRO A 290 -23.54 -7.08 -10.75
C PRO A 290 -23.65 -7.82 -9.40
N VAL A 291 -23.53 -9.14 -9.46
CA VAL A 291 -23.43 -10.03 -8.30
C VAL A 291 -22.16 -10.86 -8.38
N TRP A 292 -21.72 -11.42 -7.26
CA TRP A 292 -20.56 -12.29 -7.15
C TRP A 292 -20.97 -13.62 -6.56
N ALA A 293 -20.41 -14.72 -7.05
CA ALA A 293 -20.53 -16.00 -6.37
C ALA A 293 -19.71 -15.96 -5.07
N ARG A 294 -20.13 -16.66 -4.02
CA ARG A 294 -19.36 -16.72 -2.78
C ARG A 294 -18.02 -17.41 -2.99
N PHE A 295 -18.00 -18.47 -3.81
CA PHE A 295 -16.82 -19.27 -4.11
C PHE A 295 -16.51 -19.31 -5.59
N TYR A 296 -15.22 -19.23 -5.90
CA TYR A 296 -14.69 -19.42 -7.24
C TYR A 296 -13.62 -20.52 -7.21
N GLU A 297 -13.70 -21.42 -8.18
CA GLU A 297 -12.71 -22.46 -8.40
C GLU A 297 -11.33 -21.83 -8.70
N ILE A 298 -10.33 -22.21 -7.90
CA ILE A 298 -8.95 -21.71 -8.05
C ILE A 298 -8.42 -22.13 -9.41
N GLY A 299 -7.73 -21.21 -10.11
CA GLY A 299 -7.19 -21.47 -11.44
C GLY A 299 -8.13 -21.08 -12.59
N THR A 300 -9.44 -21.27 -12.44
CA THR A 300 -10.41 -21.07 -13.54
C THR A 300 -11.28 -19.83 -13.37
N ASN A 301 -11.43 -19.32 -12.14
CA ASN A 301 -12.39 -18.27 -11.78
C ASN A 301 -13.85 -18.62 -12.10
N ARG A 302 -14.18 -19.92 -12.14
CA ARG A 302 -15.56 -20.36 -12.34
C ARG A 302 -16.34 -20.30 -11.03
N PRO A 303 -17.54 -19.71 -10.99
CA PRO A 303 -18.45 -19.83 -9.85
C PRO A 303 -18.63 -21.28 -9.42
N MET A 304 -18.53 -21.55 -8.13
CA MET A 304 -18.59 -22.89 -7.54
C MET A 304 -19.72 -22.97 -6.52
N PHE A 305 -20.55 -24.01 -6.62
CA PHE A 305 -21.65 -24.34 -5.69
C PHE A 305 -21.40 -25.74 -5.16
N VAL A 306 -21.52 -25.96 -3.86
CA VAL A 306 -21.16 -27.25 -3.25
C VAL A 306 -22.29 -27.75 -2.36
N ASP A 307 -22.64 -29.03 -2.50
CA ASP A 307 -23.68 -29.65 -1.69
C ASP A 307 -23.11 -30.33 -0.43
N ARG A 308 -23.99 -30.87 0.43
CA ARG A 308 -23.61 -31.49 1.71
C ARG A 308 -22.74 -32.73 1.58
N ASP A 309 -22.78 -33.40 0.44
CA ASP A 309 -21.91 -34.56 0.13
C ASP A 309 -20.53 -34.13 -0.39
N GLY A 310 -20.29 -32.82 -0.54
CA GLY A 310 -19.04 -32.26 -1.07
C GLY A 310 -18.97 -32.24 -2.60
N SER A 311 -20.06 -32.53 -3.31
CA SER A 311 -20.08 -32.46 -4.77
C SER A 311 -19.97 -31.02 -5.25
N VAL A 312 -19.10 -30.78 -6.24
CA VAL A 312 -18.93 -29.49 -6.88
C VAL A 312 -19.86 -29.37 -8.08
N HIS A 313 -20.58 -28.25 -8.12
CA HIS A 313 -21.53 -27.87 -9.17
C HIS A 313 -21.20 -26.46 -9.69
N TYR A 314 -21.63 -26.17 -10.92
CA TYR A 314 -21.34 -24.90 -11.58
C TYR A 314 -22.59 -24.07 -11.87
N GLN A 315 -23.77 -24.60 -11.53
CA GLN A 315 -25.02 -23.84 -11.47
C GLN A 315 -25.67 -24.03 -10.11
N MET A 316 -26.18 -22.95 -9.53
CA MET A 316 -26.87 -23.00 -8.23
C MET A 316 -28.11 -23.91 -8.26
N SER A 317 -28.75 -24.11 -9.41
CA SER A 317 -29.88 -25.04 -9.58
C SER A 317 -29.53 -26.51 -9.40
N GLU A 318 -28.24 -26.87 -9.48
CA GLU A 318 -27.76 -28.26 -9.41
C GLU A 318 -27.56 -28.76 -7.97
N ILE A 319 -27.42 -27.86 -6.99
CA ILE A 319 -27.31 -28.20 -5.56
C ILE A 319 -28.70 -28.32 -4.91
N SER A 320 -28.79 -29.04 -3.80
CA SER A 320 -30.04 -29.27 -3.06
C SER A 320 -30.75 -27.98 -2.64
N GLN A 321 -32.10 -28.02 -2.63
CA GLN A 321 -32.94 -26.88 -2.23
C GLN A 321 -32.60 -26.37 -0.82
N GLU A 322 -32.25 -27.27 0.10
CA GLU A 322 -31.83 -26.90 1.46
C GLU A 322 -30.54 -26.07 1.46
N ARG A 323 -29.57 -26.38 0.57
CA ARG A 323 -28.36 -25.56 0.41
C ARG A 323 -28.62 -24.27 -0.35
N ARG A 324 -29.52 -24.25 -1.34
CA ARG A 324 -29.90 -23.02 -2.07
C ARG A 324 -30.55 -21.98 -1.15
N THR A 325 -31.40 -22.43 -0.23
CA THR A 325 -32.18 -21.57 0.67
C THR A 325 -31.44 -21.21 1.96
N GLY A 326 -30.69 -22.15 2.53
CA GLY A 326 -30.01 -22.00 3.81
C GLY A 326 -28.63 -21.34 3.75
N TYR A 327 -28.08 -21.07 2.56
CA TYR A 327 -26.75 -20.50 2.40
C TYR A 327 -26.71 -19.44 1.27
N ALA A 328 -25.97 -18.36 1.50
CA ALA A 328 -25.82 -17.29 0.52
C ALA A 328 -24.71 -17.63 -0.48
N TRP A 329 -25.10 -18.14 -1.65
CA TRP A 329 -24.17 -18.50 -2.74
C TRP A 329 -23.83 -17.35 -3.67
N TYR A 330 -24.66 -16.31 -3.71
CA TYR A 330 -24.40 -15.07 -4.43
C TYR A 330 -24.62 -13.87 -3.53
N GLY A 331 -23.89 -12.78 -3.78
CA GLY A 331 -24.04 -11.53 -3.06
C GLY A 331 -23.43 -10.34 -3.78
N SER A 332 -23.71 -9.15 -3.27
CA SER A 332 -23.15 -7.87 -3.76
C SER A 332 -21.96 -7.40 -2.92
N TRP A 333 -21.31 -8.30 -2.16
CA TRP A 333 -20.29 -7.93 -1.17
C TRP A 333 -19.15 -7.07 -1.75
N PRO A 334 -18.57 -7.38 -2.92
CA PRO A 334 -17.50 -6.58 -3.51
C PRO A 334 -17.95 -5.28 -4.19
N ALA A 335 -19.25 -5.04 -4.35
CA ALA A 335 -19.78 -3.98 -5.22
C ALA A 335 -19.20 -2.61 -4.89
N LYS A 336 -19.09 -2.28 -3.59
CA LYS A 336 -18.52 -1.01 -3.13
C LYS A 336 -17.06 -0.87 -3.53
N LEU A 337 -16.23 -1.87 -3.23
CA LEU A 337 -14.80 -1.87 -3.55
C LEU A 337 -14.56 -1.71 -5.05
N VAL A 338 -15.33 -2.43 -5.87
CA VAL A 338 -15.24 -2.38 -7.34
C VAL A 338 -15.73 -1.04 -7.89
N SER A 339 -16.68 -0.37 -7.23
CA SER A 339 -17.22 0.93 -7.67
C SER A 339 -16.38 2.15 -7.24
N GLU A 340 -15.64 2.03 -6.14
CA GLU A 340 -14.85 3.13 -5.56
C GLU A 340 -13.44 3.26 -6.16
N ALA A 341 -12.96 2.21 -6.83
CA ALA A 341 -11.67 2.22 -7.50
C ALA A 341 -11.86 2.53 -9.00
N PRO A 342 -11.23 3.58 -9.57
CA PRO A 342 -10.93 3.54 -11.00
C PRO A 342 -10.03 2.32 -11.19
N ILE A 343 -10.48 1.34 -11.98
CA ILE A 343 -9.66 0.17 -12.32
C ILE A 343 -8.52 0.66 -13.22
N GLN A 344 -7.46 1.16 -12.59
CA GLN A 344 -6.12 0.92 -13.06
C GLN A 344 -5.62 -0.18 -12.13
N LEU A 345 -5.50 -1.41 -12.67
CA LEU A 345 -4.43 -2.28 -12.19
C LEU A 345 -3.19 -1.38 -12.08
N PRO A 346 -2.33 -1.47 -11.05
CA PRO A 346 -0.94 -1.15 -11.29
C PRO A 346 -0.62 -1.90 -12.56
N VAL A 347 -0.32 -1.16 -13.64
CA VAL A 347 0.30 -1.72 -14.83
C VAL A 347 1.31 -2.68 -14.23
N GLN A 348 1.14 -3.99 -14.48
CA GLN A 348 2.20 -4.96 -14.28
C GLN A 348 3.39 -4.21 -14.83
N THR A 349 4.28 -3.72 -13.96
CA THR A 349 5.35 -2.84 -14.43
C THR A 349 5.96 -3.63 -15.55
N ASP A 350 5.93 -3.11 -16.78
CA ASP A 350 6.33 -3.88 -17.94
C ASP A 350 7.82 -4.17 -17.70
N TYR A 351 8.08 -5.31 -17.08
CA TYR A 351 9.40 -5.74 -16.74
C TYR A 351 10.02 -6.15 -18.05
N ASP A 352 11.24 -5.69 -18.32
CA ASP A 352 11.89 -6.02 -19.58
C ASP A 352 12.07 -7.54 -19.74
N MET A 353 12.16 -8.26 -18.63
CA MET A 353 12.27 -9.73 -18.56
C MET A 353 11.62 -10.29 -17.30
N VAL A 354 11.07 -11.50 -17.39
CA VAL A 354 10.56 -12.30 -16.27
C VAL A 354 11.39 -13.58 -16.09
N VAL A 355 11.82 -13.86 -14.87
CA VAL A 355 12.47 -15.10 -14.46
C VAL A 355 11.49 -15.91 -13.63
N ALA A 356 11.26 -17.17 -14.01
CA ALA A 356 10.46 -18.11 -13.24
C ALA A 356 11.03 -19.53 -13.35
N ARG A 357 11.43 -20.10 -12.22
CA ARG A 357 12.05 -21.44 -12.17
C ARG A 357 11.15 -22.56 -12.71
N ASP A 358 9.84 -22.38 -12.61
CA ASP A 358 8.82 -23.30 -13.12
C ASP A 358 8.64 -23.26 -14.66
N GLY A 359 9.34 -22.36 -15.34
CA GLY A 359 9.26 -22.18 -16.80
C GLY A 359 8.14 -21.23 -17.26
N SER A 360 7.44 -20.57 -16.33
CA SER A 360 6.36 -19.62 -16.66
C SER A 360 6.83 -18.20 -17.03
N GLY A 361 8.15 -17.97 -17.12
CA GLY A 361 8.77 -16.70 -17.49
C GLY A 361 9.69 -16.84 -18.71
N ASP A 362 10.34 -15.75 -19.10
CA ASP A 362 11.29 -15.71 -20.23
C ASP A 362 12.57 -16.52 -19.97
N PHE A 363 12.96 -16.64 -18.69
CA PHE A 363 14.12 -17.39 -18.24
C PHE A 363 13.79 -18.25 -17.01
N THR A 364 14.50 -19.36 -16.83
CA THR A 364 14.41 -20.22 -15.64
C THR A 364 15.49 -19.95 -14.59
N THR A 365 16.50 -19.14 -14.93
CA THR A 365 17.65 -18.79 -14.09
C THR A 365 17.92 -17.29 -14.17
N VAL A 366 18.35 -16.69 -13.06
CA VAL A 366 18.59 -15.24 -12.98
C VAL A 366 19.82 -14.82 -13.77
N GLN A 367 20.89 -15.64 -13.78
CA GLN A 367 22.09 -15.33 -14.56
C GLN A 367 21.82 -15.29 -16.06
N ALA A 368 20.90 -16.12 -16.58
CA ALA A 368 20.54 -16.10 -18.00
C ALA A 368 19.87 -14.78 -18.40
N ALA A 369 18.98 -14.24 -17.55
CA ALA A 369 18.36 -12.94 -17.77
C ALA A 369 19.41 -11.81 -17.74
N ILE A 370 20.29 -11.81 -16.74
CA ILE A 370 21.40 -10.83 -16.64
C ILE A 370 22.32 -10.88 -17.87
N ASN A 371 22.61 -12.08 -18.38
CA ASN A 371 23.42 -12.25 -19.58
C ASN A 371 22.78 -11.59 -20.80
N LYS A 372 21.45 -11.56 -20.89
CA LYS A 372 20.68 -10.96 -21.98
C LYS A 372 20.69 -9.43 -21.98
N VAL A 373 20.81 -8.80 -20.81
CA VAL A 373 20.85 -7.33 -20.68
C VAL A 373 21.94 -6.72 -21.59
N PRO A 374 21.67 -5.66 -22.37
CA PRO A 374 22.70 -5.00 -23.16
C PRO A 374 23.86 -4.47 -22.30
N SER A 375 25.09 -4.63 -22.78
CA SER A 375 26.26 -4.09 -22.09
C SER A 375 26.29 -2.56 -22.15
N ASN A 376 26.67 -1.92 -21.04
CA ASN A 376 26.79 -0.47 -20.85
C ASN A 376 25.50 0.29 -21.19
N SER A 377 24.35 -0.32 -20.89
CA SER A 377 23.04 0.32 -21.07
C SER A 377 22.98 1.65 -20.31
N GLY A 378 22.53 2.71 -21.00
CA GLY A 378 22.20 4.00 -20.38
C GLY A 378 20.81 4.03 -19.74
N THR A 379 19.97 3.03 -20.05
CA THR A 379 18.62 2.87 -19.50
C THR A 379 18.59 1.73 -18.49
N ILE A 380 17.66 1.81 -17.54
CA ILE A 380 17.43 0.71 -16.60
C ILE A 380 16.86 -0.48 -17.37
N THR A 381 17.33 -1.69 -17.05
CA THR A 381 16.70 -2.94 -17.45
C THR A 381 16.12 -3.62 -16.23
N SER A 382 14.79 -3.77 -16.17
CA SER A 382 14.06 -4.36 -15.05
C SER A 382 13.84 -5.86 -15.27
N ILE A 383 14.17 -6.66 -14.26
CA ILE A 383 14.04 -8.11 -14.29
C ILE A 383 13.18 -8.52 -13.10
N TYR A 384 11.97 -9.02 -13.39
CA TYR A 384 11.11 -9.58 -12.36
C TYR A 384 11.45 -11.03 -12.12
N ILE A 385 11.55 -11.42 -10.85
CA ILE A 385 11.94 -12.76 -10.44
C ILE A 385 10.82 -13.32 -9.59
N LYS A 386 10.12 -14.34 -10.09
CA LYS A 386 9.07 -15.03 -9.33
C LYS A 386 9.64 -15.77 -8.14
N ASP A 387 8.78 -16.05 -7.16
CA ASP A 387 9.15 -16.79 -5.98
C ASP A 387 9.75 -18.17 -6.32
N GLY A 388 10.75 -18.54 -5.54
CA GLY A 388 11.54 -19.73 -5.73
C GLY A 388 12.97 -19.57 -5.20
N THR A 389 13.60 -20.70 -4.91
CA THR A 389 15.03 -20.74 -4.59
C THR A 389 15.85 -20.93 -5.86
N TYR A 390 16.64 -19.92 -6.22
CA TYR A 390 17.55 -19.90 -7.36
C TYR A 390 18.96 -20.19 -6.87
N LYS A 391 19.35 -21.47 -6.90
CA LYS A 391 20.69 -21.92 -6.46
C LYS A 391 21.70 -21.86 -7.60
N GLU A 392 22.27 -20.68 -7.82
CA GLU A 392 23.22 -20.38 -8.90
C GLU A 392 24.20 -19.28 -8.48
N LYS A 393 25.42 -19.28 -9.06
CA LYS A 393 26.35 -18.15 -8.90
C LYS A 393 25.91 -17.02 -9.80
N ILE A 394 25.67 -15.85 -9.22
CA ILE A 394 25.22 -14.67 -9.96
C ILE A 394 26.37 -13.65 -10.05
N ASN A 395 26.66 -13.21 -11.27
CA ASN A 395 27.66 -12.20 -11.56
C ASN A 395 27.07 -11.12 -12.48
N ILE A 396 26.93 -9.92 -11.93
CA ILE A 396 26.59 -8.70 -12.66
C ILE A 396 27.90 -7.99 -12.93
N ALA A 397 28.49 -8.27 -14.09
CA ALA A 397 29.77 -7.71 -14.50
C ALA A 397 29.71 -6.18 -14.58
N SER A 398 30.88 -5.51 -14.52
CA SER A 398 30.95 -4.03 -14.59
C SER A 398 30.41 -3.43 -15.88
N SER A 399 30.38 -4.22 -16.95
CA SER A 399 29.74 -3.85 -18.22
C SER A 399 28.22 -3.98 -18.20
N LYS A 400 27.60 -4.53 -17.15
CA LYS A 400 26.14 -4.72 -17.03
C LYS A 400 25.56 -3.67 -16.08
N LYS A 401 25.44 -2.43 -16.55
CA LYS A 401 25.00 -1.28 -15.76
C LYS A 401 23.49 -1.14 -15.73
N ASN A 402 22.96 -0.42 -14.74
CA ASN A 402 21.56 -0.06 -14.60
C ASN A 402 20.60 -1.27 -14.63
N ILE A 403 20.97 -2.39 -13.99
CA ILE A 403 20.05 -3.53 -13.82
C ILE A 403 19.21 -3.32 -12.56
N SER A 404 17.90 -3.53 -12.66
CA SER A 404 16.99 -3.61 -11.52
C SER A 404 16.44 -5.03 -11.38
N LEU A 405 16.72 -5.70 -10.26
CA LEU A 405 16.12 -6.99 -9.92
C LEU A 405 14.94 -6.77 -8.98
N VAL A 406 13.77 -7.26 -9.33
CA VAL A 406 12.55 -7.13 -8.50
C VAL A 406 12.04 -8.52 -8.20
N GLY A 407 12.13 -8.95 -6.94
CA GLY A 407 11.55 -10.21 -6.51
C GLY A 407 10.05 -10.10 -6.34
N GLN A 408 9.35 -11.23 -6.50
CA GLN A 408 7.92 -11.32 -6.24
C GLN A 408 7.62 -11.11 -4.76
N SER A 409 8.48 -11.62 -3.87
CA SER A 409 8.41 -11.37 -2.43
C SER A 409 9.79 -11.46 -1.79
N ARG A 410 10.02 -10.69 -0.72
CA ARG A 410 11.29 -10.67 0.01
C ARG A 410 11.70 -12.06 0.49
N THR A 411 10.75 -12.85 1.00
CA THR A 411 11.01 -14.15 1.63
C THR A 411 10.88 -15.33 0.68
N GLY A 412 10.09 -15.21 -0.40
CA GLY A 412 9.88 -16.27 -1.39
C GLY A 412 10.89 -16.25 -2.53
N THR A 413 11.44 -15.09 -2.90
CA THR A 413 12.45 -14.97 -3.96
C THR A 413 13.87 -15.03 -3.37
N ILE A 414 14.51 -16.19 -3.44
CA ILE A 414 15.80 -16.48 -2.77
C ILE A 414 16.90 -16.74 -3.80
N LEU A 415 17.91 -15.89 -3.84
CA LEU A 415 19.12 -16.05 -4.66
C LEU A 415 20.25 -16.60 -3.77
N THR A 416 20.66 -17.84 -3.99
CA THR A 416 21.54 -18.56 -3.07
C THR A 416 22.68 -19.32 -3.75
N TYR A 417 23.78 -19.46 -3.02
CA TYR A 417 24.82 -20.45 -3.29
C TYR A 417 25.42 -20.92 -1.96
N GLY A 418 26.48 -21.73 -1.97
CA GLY A 418 27.03 -22.31 -0.73
C GLY A 418 28.55 -22.43 -0.71
N ASP A 419 29.25 -21.53 -1.40
CA ASP A 419 30.71 -21.51 -1.40
C ASP A 419 31.22 -20.82 -0.12
N SER A 420 32.35 -21.33 0.39
CA SER A 420 33.16 -20.65 1.39
C SER A 420 34.51 -20.23 0.81
N ALA A 421 35.25 -19.37 1.52
CA ALA A 421 36.60 -18.97 1.11
C ALA A 421 37.55 -20.16 0.94
N GLY A 422 37.37 -21.22 1.72
CA GLY A 422 38.14 -22.46 1.63
C GLY A 422 37.71 -23.41 0.51
N THR A 423 36.61 -23.13 -0.19
CA THR A 423 36.14 -23.97 -1.30
C THR A 423 37.18 -23.99 -2.42
N VAL A 424 37.54 -25.18 -2.89
CA VAL A 424 38.65 -25.39 -3.82
C VAL A 424 38.14 -25.46 -5.26
N THR A 425 38.73 -24.65 -6.13
CA THR A 425 38.46 -24.65 -7.58
C THR A 425 38.95 -25.93 -8.24
N SER A 426 38.51 -26.19 -9.47
CA SER A 426 39.03 -27.32 -10.29
C SER A 426 40.55 -27.26 -10.52
N ALA A 427 41.17 -26.09 -10.39
CA ALA A 427 42.61 -25.88 -10.48
C ALA A 427 43.36 -26.11 -9.15
N GLY A 428 42.67 -26.52 -8.08
CA GLY A 428 43.27 -26.81 -6.77
C GLY A 428 43.52 -25.59 -5.87
N ALA A 429 43.14 -24.39 -6.30
CA ALA A 429 43.26 -23.17 -5.50
C ALA A 429 41.97 -22.86 -4.73
N ALA A 430 42.08 -22.34 -3.51
CA ALA A 430 40.94 -21.86 -2.73
C ALA A 430 40.32 -20.61 -3.38
N LEU A 431 38.98 -20.48 -3.33
CA LEU A 431 38.23 -19.35 -3.87
C LEU A 431 38.59 -18.02 -3.18
N GLY A 432 38.93 -18.08 -1.89
CA GLY A 432 39.07 -16.90 -1.04
C GLY A 432 37.73 -16.20 -0.78
N THR A 433 37.74 -15.22 0.12
CA THR A 433 36.51 -14.52 0.56
C THR A 433 35.71 -13.96 -0.61
N SER A 434 36.34 -13.23 -1.55
CA SER A 434 35.62 -12.68 -2.70
C SER A 434 35.07 -13.75 -3.64
N GLY A 435 35.79 -14.86 -3.83
CA GLY A 435 35.32 -15.97 -4.68
C GLY A 435 34.13 -16.72 -4.10
N SER A 436 33.94 -16.66 -2.77
CA SER A 436 32.83 -17.31 -2.07
C SER A 436 31.45 -16.67 -2.32
N ALA A 437 31.40 -15.42 -2.83
CA ALA A 437 30.16 -14.66 -2.98
C ALA A 437 29.09 -15.39 -3.80
N SER A 438 27.89 -15.62 -3.25
CA SER A 438 26.75 -16.14 -4.02
C SER A 438 26.38 -15.19 -5.16
N VAL A 439 26.36 -13.89 -4.86
CA VAL A 439 26.07 -12.81 -5.83
C VAL A 439 27.19 -11.77 -5.83
N THR A 440 27.77 -11.50 -6.99
CA THR A 440 28.75 -10.43 -7.21
C THR A 440 28.17 -9.33 -8.08
N ILE A 441 28.18 -8.09 -7.59
CA ILE A 441 27.56 -6.92 -8.23
C ILE A 441 28.63 -5.88 -8.52
N SER A 442 29.07 -5.79 -9.77
CA SER A 442 30.11 -4.86 -10.22
C SER A 442 29.59 -3.78 -11.19
N GLY A 443 28.37 -3.90 -11.70
CA GLY A 443 27.77 -2.93 -12.62
C GLY A 443 27.11 -1.76 -11.89
N ASP A 444 27.54 -0.53 -12.21
CA ASP A 444 27.02 0.70 -11.59
C ASP A 444 25.52 0.90 -11.82
N GLY A 445 24.87 1.59 -10.88
CA GLY A 445 23.42 1.88 -10.94
C GLY A 445 22.53 0.68 -10.69
N PHE A 446 23.08 -0.38 -10.09
CA PHE A 446 22.32 -1.59 -9.74
C PHE A 446 21.22 -1.31 -8.72
N ARG A 447 20.06 -1.94 -8.89
CA ARG A 447 18.94 -1.90 -7.94
C ARG A 447 18.45 -3.31 -7.64
N ALA A 448 18.05 -3.56 -6.39
CA ALA A 448 17.33 -4.75 -6.00
C ALA A 448 16.19 -4.42 -5.03
N GLU A 449 15.02 -5.04 -5.23
CA GLU A 449 13.85 -4.91 -4.37
C GLU A 449 13.22 -6.27 -4.09
N ASN A 450 12.74 -6.49 -2.87
CA ASN A 450 11.95 -7.68 -2.47
C ASN A 450 12.66 -9.01 -2.75
N ILE A 451 13.96 -9.10 -2.46
CA ILE A 451 14.78 -10.31 -2.70
C ILE A 451 15.53 -10.73 -1.44
N THR A 452 15.67 -12.04 -1.21
CA THR A 452 16.66 -12.60 -0.29
C THR A 452 17.94 -12.99 -1.05
N PHE A 453 19.08 -12.45 -0.64
CA PHE A 453 20.41 -12.90 -1.03
C PHE A 453 21.00 -13.77 0.07
N GLU A 454 21.42 -14.98 -0.25
CA GLU A 454 21.85 -15.97 0.75
C GLU A 454 23.18 -16.63 0.37
N ASN A 455 24.03 -16.86 1.37
CA ASN A 455 25.03 -17.92 1.31
C ASN A 455 24.64 -19.04 2.28
N SER A 456 24.21 -20.17 1.71
CA SER A 456 23.76 -21.38 2.40
C SER A 456 24.91 -22.23 2.97
N TYR A 457 26.13 -21.71 3.06
CA TYR A 457 27.25 -22.41 3.69
C TYR A 457 26.94 -22.67 5.18
N ASP A 458 26.83 -23.95 5.51
CA ASP A 458 26.54 -24.43 6.85
C ASP A 458 27.84 -24.58 7.65
N GLU A 459 28.13 -23.60 8.52
CA GLU A 459 29.32 -23.63 9.37
C GLU A 459 29.25 -24.65 10.51
N ALA A 460 28.05 -25.07 10.92
CA ALA A 460 27.88 -26.10 11.94
C ALA A 460 28.32 -27.47 11.41
N VAL A 461 28.11 -27.71 10.11
CA VAL A 461 28.53 -28.93 9.42
C VAL A 461 29.98 -28.85 8.93
N ASN A 462 30.37 -27.73 8.33
CA ASN A 462 31.62 -27.62 7.58
C ASN A 462 32.74 -26.88 8.33
N GLY A 463 32.46 -26.43 9.55
CA GLY A 463 33.33 -25.57 10.31
C GLY A 463 33.23 -24.11 9.90
N SER A 464 33.80 -23.26 10.72
CA SER A 464 33.81 -21.82 10.48
C SER A 464 34.67 -21.39 9.30
N SER A 465 34.08 -20.62 8.39
CA SER A 465 34.77 -20.00 7.25
C SER A 465 34.03 -18.76 6.78
N GLN A 466 34.73 -17.83 6.12
CA GLN A 466 34.09 -16.73 5.39
C GLN A 466 33.21 -17.30 4.27
N ALA A 467 31.98 -16.81 4.16
CA ALA A 467 31.01 -17.27 3.15
C ALA A 467 30.08 -16.10 2.77
N VAL A 468 30.45 -15.40 1.69
CA VAL A 468 29.79 -14.14 1.30
C VAL A 468 28.45 -14.42 0.61
N ALA A 469 27.38 -13.76 1.03
CA ALA A 469 26.10 -13.75 0.32
C ALA A 469 26.15 -12.76 -0.85
N VAL A 470 26.58 -11.51 -0.57
CA VAL A 470 26.69 -10.46 -1.57
C VAL A 470 28.06 -9.78 -1.52
N LEU A 471 28.73 -9.73 -2.67
CA LEU A 471 29.85 -8.84 -2.93
C LEU A 471 29.38 -7.65 -3.77
N ALA A 472 29.15 -6.51 -3.11
CA ALA A 472 28.75 -5.26 -3.76
C ALA A 472 29.97 -4.39 -4.06
N LYS A 473 30.23 -4.13 -5.34
CA LYS A 473 31.33 -3.30 -5.83
C LYS A 473 30.87 -2.08 -6.64
N ALA A 474 29.64 -2.12 -7.13
CA ALA A 474 29.05 -1.08 -7.96
C ALA A 474 28.97 0.28 -7.24
N ASP A 475 29.17 1.36 -7.99
CA ASP A 475 28.75 2.69 -7.55
C ASP A 475 27.24 2.86 -7.77
N LYS A 476 26.60 3.62 -6.89
CA LYS A 476 25.15 3.88 -6.91
C LYS A 476 24.29 2.63 -6.80
N ALA A 477 24.72 1.64 -6.00
CA ALA A 477 23.93 0.44 -5.75
C ALA A 477 22.81 0.73 -4.73
N VAL A 478 21.60 0.26 -5.00
CA VAL A 478 20.43 0.42 -4.12
C VAL A 478 19.80 -0.93 -3.82
N PHE A 479 19.48 -1.16 -2.54
CA PHE A 479 18.80 -2.35 -2.06
C PHE A 479 17.64 -1.93 -1.16
N GLU A 480 16.42 -2.32 -1.54
CA GLU A 480 15.18 -1.94 -0.85
C GLU A 480 14.42 -3.19 -0.44
N ASN A 481 13.98 -3.25 0.82
CA ASN A 481 13.24 -4.40 1.36
C ASN A 481 13.89 -5.77 1.05
N CYS A 482 15.23 -5.84 1.08
CA CYS A 482 15.98 -7.06 0.79
C CYS A 482 16.39 -7.78 2.08
N SER A 483 16.64 -9.09 1.99
CA SER A 483 17.31 -9.85 3.06
C SER A 483 18.71 -10.29 2.63
N PHE A 484 19.67 -10.22 3.54
CA PHE A 484 21.04 -10.70 3.34
C PHE A 484 21.33 -11.74 4.43
N LYS A 485 21.49 -13.00 4.02
CA LYS A 485 21.57 -14.15 4.92
C LYS A 485 22.87 -14.91 4.77
N GLY A 486 23.52 -15.17 5.89
CA GLY A 486 24.82 -15.84 5.96
C GLY A 486 25.33 -15.89 7.39
N ASN A 487 26.59 -16.29 7.55
CA ASN A 487 27.27 -16.43 8.84
C ASN A 487 28.40 -15.39 8.94
N GLN A 488 29.65 -15.84 8.75
CA GLN A 488 30.81 -14.96 8.66
C GLN A 488 30.91 -14.30 7.27
N ASP A 489 31.15 -12.99 7.24
CA ASP A 489 31.34 -12.19 6.02
C ASP A 489 30.09 -12.11 5.10
N THR A 490 28.86 -12.10 5.64
CA THR A 490 27.60 -12.10 4.85
C THR A 490 27.55 -11.04 3.74
N LEU A 491 27.74 -9.76 4.07
CA LEU A 491 27.67 -8.63 3.15
C LEU A 491 29.04 -7.98 3.00
N TYR A 492 29.67 -8.21 1.86
CA TYR A 492 30.89 -7.52 1.45
C TYR A 492 30.52 -6.23 0.71
N ALA A 493 30.34 -5.15 1.47
CA ALA A 493 30.19 -3.77 0.98
C ALA A 493 31.54 -3.22 0.52
N GLY A 494 31.96 -3.65 -0.68
CA GLY A 494 33.23 -3.37 -1.33
C GLY A 494 33.19 -2.20 -2.33
N GLY A 495 34.11 -2.20 -3.31
CA GLY A 495 34.11 -1.21 -4.40
C GLY A 495 34.96 0.05 -4.19
N ASN A 496 35.91 0.04 -3.25
CA ASN A 496 36.88 1.12 -3.00
C ASN A 496 36.26 2.54 -3.01
N GLY A 497 35.24 2.77 -2.18
CA GLY A 497 34.48 4.02 -2.13
C GLY A 497 33.22 4.08 -2.99
N GLY A 498 32.87 3.00 -3.70
CA GLY A 498 31.57 2.86 -4.36
C GLY A 498 30.42 3.12 -3.39
N ARG A 499 29.41 3.88 -3.85
CA ARG A 499 28.32 4.36 -2.99
C ARG A 499 27.15 3.41 -3.01
N GLN A 500 26.65 3.06 -1.82
CA GLN A 500 25.67 1.98 -1.65
C GLN A 500 24.58 2.42 -0.66
N TYR A 501 23.32 2.12 -0.97
CA TYR A 501 22.17 2.45 -0.13
C TYR A 501 21.36 1.19 0.16
N TYR A 502 21.11 0.92 1.44
CA TYR A 502 20.32 -0.20 1.92
C TYR A 502 19.17 0.37 2.76
N CYS A 503 17.92 0.17 2.34
CA CYS A 503 16.74 0.70 3.01
C CYS A 503 15.77 -0.43 3.35
N ASP A 504 15.25 -0.44 4.58
CA ASP A 504 14.25 -1.42 5.05
C ASP A 504 14.71 -2.88 4.90
N CYS A 505 16.03 -3.10 4.92
CA CYS A 505 16.62 -4.42 4.72
C CYS A 505 16.76 -5.20 6.04
N TYR A 506 16.79 -6.52 5.93
CA TYR A 506 17.19 -7.44 6.99
C TYR A 506 18.59 -7.99 6.68
N ILE A 507 19.54 -7.89 7.61
CA ILE A 507 20.90 -8.37 7.42
C ILE A 507 21.30 -9.23 8.61
N GLU A 508 21.64 -10.50 8.38
CA GLU A 508 22.06 -11.42 9.44
C GLU A 508 23.47 -12.00 9.23
N GLY A 509 24.14 -12.30 10.35
CA GLY A 509 25.44 -12.96 10.38
C GLY A 509 26.08 -12.95 11.77
N ASP A 510 27.31 -13.46 11.89
CA ASP A 510 28.01 -13.58 13.18
C ASP A 510 29.27 -12.70 13.27
N VAL A 511 30.28 -12.96 12.44
CA VAL A 511 31.61 -12.35 12.48
C VAL A 511 31.81 -11.52 11.23
N ASP A 512 32.11 -10.23 11.44
CA ASP A 512 32.43 -9.26 10.38
C ASP A 512 31.39 -9.25 9.25
N PHE A 513 30.12 -9.51 9.59
CA PHE A 513 29.12 -9.86 8.58
C PHE A 513 28.68 -8.66 7.72
N ILE A 514 29.10 -7.44 8.07
CA ILE A 514 29.08 -6.27 7.19
C ILE A 514 30.51 -5.70 7.12
N PHE A 515 31.19 -5.86 5.99
CA PHE A 515 32.62 -5.52 5.88
C PHE A 515 33.01 -4.97 4.51
N GLY A 516 34.17 -4.32 4.45
CA GLY A 516 34.72 -3.73 3.23
C GLY A 516 34.89 -2.21 3.26
N GLY A 517 35.06 -1.63 2.07
CA GLY A 517 35.51 -0.24 1.89
C GLY A 517 34.55 0.67 1.13
N ALA A 518 33.26 0.32 1.03
CA ALA A 518 32.24 1.17 0.41
C ALA A 518 31.97 2.46 1.19
N THR A 519 31.36 3.44 0.52
CA THR A 519 30.59 4.50 1.19
C THR A 519 29.13 4.05 1.25
N ALA A 520 28.71 3.44 2.36
CA ALA A 520 27.41 2.79 2.47
C ALA A 520 26.51 3.42 3.55
N VAL A 521 25.23 3.58 3.23
CA VAL A 521 24.19 3.97 4.20
C VAL A 521 23.21 2.82 4.38
N PHE A 522 22.96 2.45 5.62
CA PHE A 522 21.93 1.51 6.05
C PHE A 522 20.85 2.31 6.76
N ASN A 523 19.65 2.38 6.19
CA ASN A 523 18.54 3.16 6.70
C ASN A 523 17.39 2.25 7.11
N ASN A 524 16.87 2.43 8.33
CA ASN A 524 15.73 1.67 8.86
C ASN A 524 15.86 0.14 8.72
N CYS A 525 17.10 -0.37 8.74
CA CYS A 525 17.38 -1.79 8.59
C CYS A 525 17.28 -2.52 9.94
N GLU A 526 16.98 -3.81 9.88
CA GLU A 526 17.21 -4.72 10.98
C GLU A 526 18.53 -5.47 10.78
N ILE A 527 19.41 -5.35 11.78
CA ILE A 527 20.75 -5.92 11.77
C ILE A 527 20.79 -7.02 12.84
N PHE A 528 20.73 -8.28 12.42
CA PHE A 528 20.51 -9.43 13.29
C PHE A 528 21.79 -10.23 13.53
N SER A 529 22.32 -10.22 14.75
CA SER A 529 23.52 -11.00 15.09
C SER A 529 23.19 -12.44 15.48
N LEU A 530 23.78 -13.41 14.77
CA LEU A 530 23.68 -14.84 15.01
C LEU A 530 24.63 -15.30 16.13
N ASN A 531 24.20 -16.30 16.89
CA ASN A 531 24.94 -16.77 18.06
C ASN A 531 26.08 -17.71 17.69
N ARG A 532 27.29 -17.17 17.73
CA ARG A 532 28.55 -17.91 17.59
C ARG A 532 29.49 -17.74 18.79
N SER A 533 28.93 -17.50 19.99
CA SER A 533 29.67 -17.21 21.23
C SER A 533 30.55 -15.95 21.16
N GLY A 534 30.14 -14.97 20.35
CA GLY A 534 30.86 -13.72 20.11
C GLY A 534 30.77 -13.33 18.63
N GLY A 535 31.13 -12.10 18.30
CA GLY A 535 30.99 -11.61 16.93
C GLY A 535 31.22 -10.11 16.80
N CYS A 536 31.23 -9.65 15.56
CA CYS A 536 31.39 -8.24 15.20
C CYS A 536 30.41 -7.92 14.08
N VAL A 537 29.57 -6.90 14.29
CA VAL A 537 28.62 -6.45 13.27
C VAL A 537 29.36 -5.90 12.05
N THR A 538 30.35 -5.04 12.29
CA THR A 538 31.07 -4.37 11.20
C THR A 538 32.59 -4.59 11.22
N ALA A 539 33.17 -4.67 10.03
CA ALA A 539 34.63 -4.60 9.82
C ALA A 539 34.96 -3.63 8.67
N PRO A 540 34.84 -2.30 8.90
CA PRO A 540 35.12 -1.30 7.86
C PRO A 540 36.61 -1.25 7.51
N SER A 541 36.90 -1.15 6.21
CA SER A 541 38.23 -0.95 5.62
C SER A 541 38.21 0.27 4.67
N THR A 542 37.72 1.39 5.18
CA THR A 542 37.41 2.59 4.40
C THR A 542 38.69 3.28 3.87
N PRO A 543 38.76 3.62 2.57
CA PRO A 543 39.83 4.46 2.03
C PRO A 543 39.83 5.86 2.65
N ALA A 544 41.00 6.48 2.80
CA ALA A 544 41.15 7.72 3.57
C ALA A 544 40.25 8.88 3.15
N ASN A 545 40.02 9.02 1.85
CA ASN A 545 39.20 10.06 1.24
C ASN A 545 37.70 9.71 1.13
N GLN A 546 37.24 8.61 1.71
CA GLN A 546 35.85 8.15 1.65
C GLN A 546 35.16 8.23 3.01
N LYS A 547 33.83 8.07 3.06
CA LYS A 547 33.03 8.29 4.29
C LYS A 547 32.79 7.02 5.11
N GLY A 548 32.88 5.84 4.51
CA GLY A 548 32.69 4.55 5.20
C GLY A 548 31.22 4.22 5.40
N TYR A 549 30.83 3.80 6.61
CA TYR A 549 29.45 3.35 6.88
C TYR A 549 28.65 4.33 7.74
N LEU A 550 27.37 4.49 7.40
CA LEU A 550 26.38 5.18 8.21
C LEU A 550 25.19 4.24 8.42
N PHE A 551 24.97 3.81 9.66
CA PHE A 551 23.74 3.16 10.09
C PHE A 551 22.82 4.23 10.67
N TYR A 552 21.66 4.42 10.06
CA TYR A 552 20.69 5.45 10.41
C TYR A 552 19.37 4.78 10.78
N LYS A 553 18.88 5.02 12.00
CA LYS A 553 17.59 4.50 12.49
C LYS A 553 17.44 2.98 12.38
N CYS A 554 18.54 2.24 12.44
CA CYS A 554 18.52 0.79 12.38
C CYS A 554 18.18 0.19 13.75
N ARG A 555 17.62 -1.02 13.76
CA ARG A 555 17.49 -1.85 14.96
C ARG A 555 18.54 -2.94 14.94
N LEU A 556 19.38 -2.99 15.97
CA LEU A 556 20.30 -4.10 16.18
C LEU A 556 19.62 -5.11 17.11
N THR A 557 19.37 -6.30 16.59
CA THR A 557 18.70 -7.43 17.26
C THR A 557 19.60 -8.66 17.21
N SER A 558 19.29 -9.69 18.01
CA SER A 558 20.18 -10.85 18.09
C SER A 558 19.53 -12.05 18.78
N SER A 559 20.07 -13.24 18.48
CA SER A 559 19.85 -14.48 19.24
C SER A 559 20.96 -14.79 20.27
N CYS A 560 21.97 -13.93 20.39
CA CYS A 560 23.13 -14.12 21.25
C CYS A 560 22.85 -13.83 22.73
N THR A 561 23.74 -14.34 23.59
CA THR A 561 23.79 -13.93 25.00
C THR A 561 24.06 -12.42 25.12
N SER A 562 23.48 -11.80 26.14
CA SER A 562 23.69 -10.38 26.46
C SER A 562 25.18 -10.02 26.53
N LYS A 563 25.54 -8.84 26.01
CA LYS A 563 26.90 -8.26 26.06
C LYS A 563 28.03 -9.08 25.40
N THR A 564 27.74 -9.84 24.35
CA THR A 564 28.75 -10.68 23.65
C THR A 564 29.19 -10.17 22.27
N ILE A 565 28.48 -9.20 21.68
CA ILE A 565 28.71 -8.76 20.29
C ILE A 565 29.28 -7.34 20.25
N SER A 566 30.30 -7.12 19.43
CA SER A 566 30.82 -5.77 19.13
C SER A 566 30.10 -5.14 17.94
N LEU A 567 29.86 -3.83 17.99
CA LEU A 567 29.43 -3.00 16.86
C LEU A 567 30.43 -3.08 15.69
N GLY A 568 31.72 -3.27 15.98
CA GLY A 568 32.69 -3.61 14.96
C GLY A 568 34.15 -3.55 15.41
N ARG A 569 35.04 -3.72 14.42
CA ARG A 569 36.49 -3.66 14.58
C ARG A 569 37.19 -3.07 13.34
N PRO A 570 38.29 -2.31 13.51
CA PRO A 570 38.93 -1.59 12.40
C PRO A 570 39.77 -2.54 11.52
N TRP A 571 39.27 -2.85 10.32
CA TRP A 571 39.97 -3.76 9.40
C TRP A 571 40.89 -3.00 8.45
N ILE A 572 42.17 -3.36 8.47
CA ILE A 572 43.15 -2.93 7.46
C ILE A 572 43.65 -4.19 6.74
N PRO A 573 43.23 -4.43 5.49
CA PRO A 573 43.69 -5.59 4.73
C PRO A 573 45.20 -5.52 4.53
N SER A 574 45.91 -6.59 4.89
CA SER A 574 47.37 -6.70 4.71
C SER A 574 47.81 -6.65 3.24
N SER A 575 46.88 -6.96 2.33
CA SER A 575 47.07 -6.88 0.88
C SER A 575 46.76 -5.50 0.28
N SER A 576 46.27 -4.55 1.07
CA SER A 576 45.91 -3.21 0.56
C SER A 576 47.15 -2.36 0.33
N THR A 577 47.24 -1.74 -0.85
CA THR A 577 48.22 -0.68 -1.15
C THR A 577 47.70 0.72 -0.85
N ASP A 578 46.39 0.85 -0.60
CA ASP A 578 45.72 2.13 -0.33
C ASP A 578 45.85 2.52 1.15
N SER A 579 45.80 3.84 1.42
CA SER A 579 45.70 4.36 2.78
C SER A 579 44.30 4.10 3.33
N ILE A 580 44.20 3.16 4.28
CA ILE A 580 42.94 2.73 4.90
C ILE A 580 42.81 3.36 6.30
N THR A 581 41.67 4.00 6.53
CA THR A 581 41.23 4.50 7.85
C THR A 581 39.80 4.03 8.02
N PRO A 582 39.54 2.94 8.76
CA PRO A 582 38.19 2.45 9.05
C PRO A 582 37.23 3.56 9.54
N LYS A 583 36.01 3.62 8.99
CA LYS A 583 34.99 4.61 9.40
C LYS A 583 33.61 3.98 9.45
N VAL A 584 32.92 4.17 10.57
CA VAL A 584 31.53 3.74 10.79
C VAL A 584 30.86 4.64 11.81
N LEU A 585 29.63 5.04 11.51
CA LEU A 585 28.75 5.76 12.43
C LEU A 585 27.45 4.99 12.60
N PHE A 586 27.11 4.66 13.85
CA PHE A 586 25.74 4.32 14.24
C PHE A 586 25.05 5.61 14.70
N ARG A 587 23.87 5.88 14.15
CA ARG A 587 23.14 7.11 14.40
C ARG A 587 21.66 6.84 14.58
N GLU A 588 21.11 7.32 15.69
CA GLU A 588 19.69 7.21 16.03
C GLU A 588 19.20 5.74 15.99
N CYS A 589 20.09 4.78 16.21
CA CYS A 589 19.80 3.36 16.17
C CYS A 589 19.29 2.86 17.53
N GLU A 590 18.50 1.78 17.51
CA GLU A 590 18.12 1.04 18.72
C GLU A 590 19.06 -0.16 18.89
N LEU A 591 19.89 -0.11 19.93
CA LEU A 591 20.90 -1.14 20.22
C LEU A 591 20.35 -2.15 21.23
N GLY A 592 20.24 -3.41 20.82
CA GLY A 592 19.83 -4.51 21.70
C GLY A 592 20.84 -4.84 22.81
N ASN A 593 20.40 -5.55 23.86
CA ASN A 593 21.24 -5.86 25.03
C ASN A 593 22.46 -6.76 24.73
N HIS A 594 22.49 -7.43 23.58
CA HIS A 594 23.61 -8.26 23.12
C HIS A 594 24.88 -7.46 22.82
N ILE A 595 24.78 -6.15 22.59
CA ILE A 595 25.94 -5.29 22.34
C ILE A 595 26.81 -5.15 23.60
N ALA A 596 28.06 -5.59 23.48
CA ALA A 596 29.09 -5.58 24.53
C ALA A 596 29.30 -4.18 25.10
N ALA A 597 29.64 -4.08 26.39
CA ALA A 597 29.79 -2.78 27.07
C ALA A 597 30.80 -1.84 26.38
N ALA A 598 31.93 -2.40 25.91
CA ALA A 598 32.95 -1.67 25.16
C ALA A 598 32.47 -1.19 23.78
N GLY A 599 31.47 -1.85 23.18
CA GLY A 599 30.95 -1.56 21.84
C GLY A 599 31.90 -2.00 20.73
N TRP A 600 33.20 -1.74 20.85
CA TRP A 600 34.19 -1.95 19.79
C TRP A 600 35.30 -2.89 20.24
N THR A 601 35.98 -3.55 19.30
CA THR A 601 37.16 -4.39 19.59
C THR A 601 38.30 -4.14 18.59
N SER A 602 39.52 -4.52 18.97
CA SER A 602 40.70 -4.35 18.14
C SER A 602 40.83 -5.44 17.07
N MET A 603 41.50 -5.12 15.97
CA MET A 603 41.82 -6.10 14.91
C MET A 603 43.27 -5.91 14.45
N SER A 604 44.07 -6.98 14.51
CA SER A 604 45.48 -6.98 14.05
C SER A 604 46.32 -5.82 14.60
N GLY A 605 46.11 -5.45 15.87
CA GLY A 605 46.81 -4.34 16.53
C GLY A 605 46.21 -2.96 16.30
N ASN A 606 45.19 -2.82 15.43
CA ASN A 606 44.48 -1.56 15.21
C ASN A 606 43.41 -1.35 16.30
N ASN A 607 43.49 -0.23 17.00
CA ASN A 607 42.58 0.11 18.09
C ASN A 607 41.46 1.05 17.58
N PRO A 608 40.17 0.75 17.83
CA PRO A 608 39.02 1.56 17.36
C PRO A 608 39.10 3.04 17.75
N GLU A 609 39.74 3.38 18.87
CA GLU A 609 39.88 4.77 19.34
C GLU A 609 40.64 5.67 18.34
N ASN A 610 41.52 5.09 17.52
CA ASN A 610 42.32 5.81 16.53
C ASN A 610 41.55 6.17 15.25
N TYR A 611 40.30 5.73 15.12
CA TYR A 611 39.51 5.84 13.88
C TYR A 611 38.14 6.48 14.10
N GLU A 612 37.43 6.77 13.01
CA GLU A 612 36.08 7.34 13.04
C GLU A 612 35.05 6.23 13.26
N MET A 613 35.06 5.64 14.45
CA MET A 613 34.09 4.63 14.90
C MET A 613 33.22 5.28 15.98
N TRP A 614 32.01 5.69 15.59
CA TRP A 614 31.17 6.59 16.37
C TRP A 614 29.75 6.07 16.57
N GLU A 615 29.15 6.54 17.65
CA GLU A 615 27.72 6.45 17.96
C GLU A 615 27.12 7.88 18.02
N TYR A 616 25.83 8.05 17.75
CA TYR A 616 25.14 9.34 17.88
C TYR A 616 23.66 9.18 18.17
N LEU A 617 23.24 9.57 19.38
CA LEU A 617 21.85 9.49 19.83
C LEU A 617 21.25 8.07 19.73
N ASP A 618 22.09 7.05 19.88
CA ASP A 618 21.64 5.67 19.91
C ASP A 618 20.92 5.34 21.23
N THR A 619 19.90 4.50 21.17
CA THR A 619 19.01 4.14 22.27
C THR A 619 19.01 2.62 22.51
N GLY A 620 18.20 2.13 23.44
CA GLY A 620 18.09 0.70 23.75
C GLY A 620 19.09 0.18 24.78
N ALA A 621 18.92 -1.07 25.22
CA ALA A 621 19.68 -1.67 26.32
C ALA A 621 21.18 -1.92 26.00
N GLY A 622 21.56 -1.81 24.73
CA GLY A 622 22.93 -1.91 24.23
C GLY A 622 23.67 -0.58 24.13
N SER A 623 22.96 0.56 24.22
CA SER A 623 23.57 1.87 24.05
C SER A 623 24.39 2.29 25.27
N ASN A 624 25.44 3.08 25.02
CA ASN A 624 26.35 3.54 26.06
C ASN A 624 26.94 4.90 25.67
N ALA A 625 26.46 5.96 26.33
CA ALA A 625 26.91 7.34 26.07
C ALA A 625 28.39 7.60 26.43
N SER A 626 29.06 6.69 27.16
CA SER A 626 30.49 6.79 27.46
C SER A 626 31.41 6.33 26.32
N ARG A 627 30.87 5.65 25.30
CA ARG A 627 31.62 5.31 24.08
C ARG A 627 31.80 6.54 23.20
N LYS A 628 32.75 6.47 22.26
CA LYS A 628 33.10 7.59 21.37
C LYS A 628 31.88 8.08 20.58
N GLN A 629 31.39 9.28 20.92
CA GLN A 629 30.24 9.89 20.26
C GLN A 629 30.66 10.78 19.09
N LEU A 630 29.81 10.89 18.06
CA LEU A 630 29.91 11.95 17.07
C LEU A 630 29.66 13.32 17.75
N PRO A 631 30.52 14.32 17.59
CA PRO A 631 30.24 15.66 18.07
C PRO A 631 28.97 16.24 17.42
N SER A 632 28.04 16.77 18.21
CA SER A 632 26.77 17.32 17.70
C SER A 632 26.93 18.41 16.64
N SER A 633 28.02 19.18 16.68
CA SER A 633 28.34 20.19 15.67
C SER A 633 28.59 19.60 14.27
N LYS A 634 28.99 18.33 14.19
CA LYS A 634 29.17 17.59 12.93
C LYS A 634 27.91 16.88 12.46
N ALA A 635 26.87 16.74 13.30
CA ALA A 635 25.71 15.90 12.98
C ALA A 635 24.97 16.32 11.68
N SER A 636 25.01 17.60 11.33
CA SER A 636 24.42 18.12 10.09
C SER A 636 25.20 17.74 8.82
N GLU A 637 26.43 17.24 8.95
CA GLU A 637 27.28 16.74 7.85
C GLU A 637 27.09 15.24 7.59
N TYR A 638 26.54 14.52 8.57
CA TYR A 638 26.33 13.06 8.56
C TYR A 638 24.85 12.70 8.36
N THR A 639 24.21 13.33 7.37
CA THR A 639 22.87 12.94 6.88
C THR A 639 23.01 12.01 5.68
N MET A 640 22.02 11.17 5.43
CA MET A 640 22.06 10.18 4.33
C MET A 640 22.34 10.83 2.97
N GLU A 641 21.66 11.95 2.69
CA GLU A 641 21.76 12.71 1.45
C GLU A 641 23.19 13.21 1.25
N LYS A 642 23.76 13.84 2.28
CA LYS A 642 25.15 14.34 2.22
C LYS A 642 26.15 13.20 2.17
N PHE A 643 25.86 12.08 2.83
CA PHE A 643 26.77 10.93 2.89
C PHE A 643 26.96 10.29 1.51
N LEU A 644 25.91 10.27 0.68
CA LEU A 644 25.91 9.64 -0.65
C LEU A 644 26.05 10.62 -1.82
N ALA A 645 25.85 11.92 -1.60
CA ALA A 645 25.92 12.97 -2.64
C ALA A 645 27.13 12.85 -3.57
N GLY A 646 28.33 12.58 -3.04
CA GLY A 646 29.54 12.62 -3.86
C GLY A 646 29.72 13.97 -4.56
N ALA A 647 30.46 13.98 -5.68
CA ALA A 647 30.65 15.19 -6.48
C ALA A 647 29.49 15.46 -7.47
N ASP A 648 28.68 14.44 -7.74
CA ASP A 648 27.57 14.45 -8.70
C ASP A 648 26.20 14.66 -8.02
N GLY A 649 26.16 14.89 -6.71
CA GLY A 649 24.94 15.13 -5.95
C GLY A 649 24.00 13.91 -5.84
N TRP A 650 24.51 12.68 -6.02
CA TRP A 650 23.68 11.48 -5.98
C TRP A 650 22.92 11.36 -4.66
N ASN A 651 21.60 11.41 -4.75
CA ASN A 651 20.73 11.27 -3.60
C ASN A 651 19.80 10.07 -3.79
N PRO A 652 20.13 8.89 -3.27
CA PRO A 652 19.24 7.76 -3.36
C PRO A 652 18.12 7.78 -2.33
N VAL A 653 18.09 8.76 -1.41
CA VAL A 653 16.94 8.99 -0.51
C VAL A 653 15.78 9.63 -1.29
N GLU A 654 16.08 10.40 -2.34
CA GLU A 654 15.11 10.80 -3.36
C GLU A 654 14.74 9.64 -4.29
N THR A 655 15.60 8.61 -4.40
CA THR A 655 15.38 7.44 -5.26
C THR A 655 15.04 6.12 -4.52
N GLY A 656 14.76 6.17 -3.22
CA GLY A 656 14.06 5.14 -2.42
C GLY A 656 12.55 5.39 -2.37
N ILE A 657 12.15 6.41 -3.10
CA ILE A 657 10.96 6.38 -3.91
C ILE A 657 11.52 6.00 -5.29
N ILE A 658 10.83 5.23 -6.12
CA ILE A 658 10.91 5.45 -7.57
C ILE A 658 10.86 6.99 -7.79
N GLU A 659 11.12 7.57 -8.96
CA GLU A 659 10.21 8.69 -9.25
C GLU A 659 8.80 8.09 -9.14
N GLN A 660 8.17 8.12 -7.95
CA GLN A 660 6.76 8.38 -7.87
C GLN A 660 6.75 9.78 -8.46
N PRO A 661 6.35 9.96 -9.74
CA PRO A 661 5.71 11.22 -10.03
C PRO A 661 4.73 11.46 -8.90
N ALA A 662 4.64 12.71 -8.42
CA ALA A 662 3.67 13.07 -7.40
C ALA A 662 2.39 12.27 -7.69
N ALA A 663 1.98 11.41 -6.75
CA ALA A 663 1.12 10.25 -7.04
C ALA A 663 0.10 10.62 -8.10
N ASP A 664 0.15 9.94 -9.25
CA ASP A 664 -0.66 10.28 -10.41
C ASP A 664 -2.07 10.68 -9.98
N GLY A 665 -2.51 11.83 -10.46
CA GLY A 665 -3.89 12.22 -10.40
C GLY A 665 -4.78 11.32 -11.28
N LEU A 666 -6.08 11.55 -11.18
CA LEU A 666 -7.10 11.04 -12.09
C LEU A 666 -6.80 11.43 -13.55
N TYR A 667 -6.26 12.63 -13.76
CA TYR A 667 -5.98 13.23 -15.07
C TYR A 667 -4.53 13.66 -15.25
N ILE A 668 -3.79 13.85 -14.16
CA ILE A 668 -2.39 14.27 -14.14
C ILE A 668 -1.48 13.05 -13.96
N GLY A 669 -0.69 12.73 -14.97
CA GLY A 669 0.33 11.68 -14.89
C GLY A 669 1.72 12.28 -14.84
N ALA A 670 2.68 11.59 -14.24
CA ALA A 670 4.09 11.95 -14.39
C ALA A 670 4.43 13.44 -14.01
N LEU A 671 3.82 14.01 -12.97
CA LEU A 671 4.11 15.40 -12.57
C LEU A 671 5.58 15.53 -12.13
N SER A 672 6.33 16.34 -12.87
CA SER A 672 7.75 16.62 -12.66
C SER A 672 7.95 18.11 -12.36
N VAL A 673 8.29 18.43 -11.12
CA VAL A 673 8.59 19.80 -10.69
C VAL A 673 10.07 20.08 -10.91
N LYS A 674 10.38 21.11 -11.69
CA LYS A 674 11.77 21.47 -12.07
C LYS A 674 12.41 22.44 -11.08
N ASP A 675 11.60 23.13 -10.29
CA ASP A 675 12.05 23.92 -9.15
C ASP A 675 12.30 23.02 -7.93
N SER A 676 13.46 22.36 -7.92
CA SER A 676 13.82 21.39 -6.88
C SER A 676 13.85 21.99 -5.47
N ALA A 677 14.08 23.30 -5.34
CA ALA A 677 14.14 23.98 -4.05
C ALA A 677 12.78 24.05 -3.34
N ASN A 678 11.68 24.07 -4.10
CA ASN A 678 10.32 24.16 -3.58
C ASN A 678 9.46 22.93 -3.94
N ALA A 679 10.06 21.88 -4.51
CA ALA A 679 9.32 20.72 -5.03
C ALA A 679 8.48 19.98 -3.98
N SER A 680 8.91 19.97 -2.71
CA SER A 680 8.15 19.36 -1.60
C SER A 680 6.81 20.03 -1.31
N ASP A 681 6.64 21.28 -1.74
CA ASP A 681 5.43 22.07 -1.54
C ASP A 681 4.48 21.99 -2.74
N TRP A 682 4.88 21.26 -3.80
CA TRP A 682 4.00 20.92 -4.91
C TRP A 682 3.32 19.58 -4.65
N SER A 683 2.02 19.49 -4.93
CA SER A 683 1.29 18.22 -4.82
C SER A 683 0.04 18.20 -5.68
N ILE A 684 -0.33 17.02 -6.18
CA ILE A 684 -1.63 16.79 -6.82
C ILE A 684 -2.69 16.69 -5.73
N GLN A 685 -3.85 17.29 -5.97
CA GLN A 685 -4.96 17.35 -5.06
C GLN A 685 -6.25 17.00 -5.80
N SER A 686 -7.14 16.28 -5.14
CA SER A 686 -8.47 15.96 -5.66
C SER A 686 -9.54 16.86 -5.04
N ASN A 687 -10.69 16.96 -5.69
CA ASN A 687 -11.89 17.56 -5.13
C ASN A 687 -11.68 19.02 -4.65
N LEU A 688 -11.29 19.91 -5.58
CA LEU A 688 -11.10 21.33 -5.31
C LEU A 688 -12.31 21.99 -4.63
N GLN A 689 -12.12 22.57 -3.45
CA GLN A 689 -13.17 23.22 -2.67
C GLN A 689 -12.71 24.53 -2.01
N ALA A 690 -13.69 25.36 -1.64
CA ALA A 690 -13.42 26.55 -0.84
C ALA A 690 -12.89 26.13 0.54
N GLY A 691 -11.87 26.82 1.04
CA GLY A 691 -11.19 26.48 2.29
C GLY A 691 -9.94 25.60 2.13
N ASP A 692 -9.68 25.04 0.96
CA ASP A 692 -8.42 24.34 0.66
C ASP A 692 -7.23 25.32 0.67
N PHE A 693 -6.06 24.89 1.14
CA PHE A 693 -4.85 25.73 1.08
C PHE A 693 -4.42 25.93 -0.38
N VAL A 694 -4.23 27.17 -0.84
CA VAL A 694 -3.92 27.46 -2.25
C VAL A 694 -2.51 26.99 -2.65
N PHE A 695 -1.54 27.10 -1.73
CA PHE A 695 -0.15 26.75 -1.96
C PHE A 695 0.36 25.80 -0.86
N GLY A 696 1.38 24.98 -1.16
CA GLY A 696 1.97 24.06 -0.16
C GLY A 696 2.81 24.77 0.90
N ASP A 697 3.39 25.90 0.54
CA ASP A 697 4.29 26.71 1.36
C ASP A 697 3.61 27.94 1.99
N ARG A 698 2.28 28.05 1.92
CA ARG A 698 1.50 29.16 2.50
C ARG A 698 0.22 28.68 3.17
N THR A 699 -0.26 29.46 4.13
CA THR A 699 -1.49 29.17 4.87
C THR A 699 -2.74 29.83 4.30
N VAL A 700 -2.66 30.45 3.12
CA VAL A 700 -3.81 31.09 2.44
C VAL A 700 -4.73 30.03 1.83
N LYS A 701 -6.03 30.24 1.90
CA LYS A 701 -7.04 29.27 1.46
C LYS A 701 -7.92 29.79 0.33
N PHE A 702 -8.46 28.91 -0.50
CA PHE A 702 -9.44 29.30 -1.51
C PHE A 702 -10.66 29.96 -0.88
N GLY A 703 -11.05 31.11 -1.42
CA GLY A 703 -12.25 31.86 -1.05
C GLY A 703 -13.40 31.47 -1.96
N ARG A 704 -13.54 32.16 -3.10
CA ARG A 704 -14.54 31.85 -4.13
C ARG A 704 -13.90 31.12 -5.31
N ILE A 705 -14.46 29.97 -5.66
CA ILE A 705 -14.11 29.17 -6.85
C ILE A 705 -15.34 29.16 -7.77
N PRO A 706 -15.19 29.29 -9.10
CA PRO A 706 -16.29 29.09 -10.04
C PRO A 706 -16.93 27.71 -9.89
N ASP A 707 -18.26 27.63 -9.90
CA ASP A 707 -19.00 26.37 -9.70
C ASP A 707 -18.59 25.27 -10.69
N SER A 708 -18.19 25.66 -11.90
CA SER A 708 -17.69 24.77 -12.96
C SER A 708 -16.40 24.04 -12.58
N LEU A 709 -15.60 24.59 -11.67
CA LEU A 709 -14.29 24.11 -11.24
C LEU A 709 -14.31 23.43 -9.86
N ILE A 710 -15.41 23.51 -9.11
CA ILE A 710 -15.55 22.78 -7.85
C ILE A 710 -15.47 21.26 -8.10
N GLY A 711 -14.80 20.54 -7.19
CA GLY A 711 -14.60 19.10 -7.28
C GLY A 711 -13.54 18.68 -8.31
N ALA A 712 -12.88 19.63 -8.97
CA ALA A 712 -11.83 19.36 -9.93
C ALA A 712 -10.59 18.72 -9.28
N GLU A 713 -9.81 18.01 -10.08
CA GLU A 713 -8.41 17.73 -9.75
C GLU A 713 -7.58 19.00 -9.97
N TRP A 714 -6.53 19.21 -9.18
CA TRP A 714 -5.70 20.41 -9.28
C TRP A 714 -4.29 20.16 -8.74
N ILE A 715 -3.35 21.02 -9.10
CA ILE A 715 -1.99 21.02 -8.55
C ILE A 715 -1.89 22.16 -7.55
N LYS A 716 -1.65 21.80 -6.28
CA LYS A 716 -1.21 22.73 -5.26
C LYS A 716 0.24 23.06 -5.56
N THR A 717 0.50 24.29 -6.00
CA THR A 717 1.84 24.77 -6.35
C THR A 717 2.55 25.33 -5.10
N ALA A 718 3.86 25.51 -5.17
CA ALA A 718 4.57 26.35 -4.21
C ALA A 718 4.46 27.83 -4.63
N CYS A 719 4.11 28.70 -3.69
CA CYS A 719 4.10 30.15 -3.91
C CYS A 719 5.50 30.68 -4.18
N ASP A 720 6.54 30.11 -3.56
CA ASP A 720 7.94 30.51 -3.74
C ASP A 720 8.54 30.10 -5.08
N SER A 721 7.94 29.15 -5.79
CA SER A 721 8.30 28.88 -7.19
C SER A 721 8.06 30.05 -8.14
N LYS A 722 7.35 31.12 -7.71
CA LYS A 722 7.25 32.39 -8.47
C LYS A 722 8.62 32.95 -8.87
N THR A 723 9.65 32.76 -8.05
CA THR A 723 11.00 33.28 -8.32
C THR A 723 11.84 32.37 -9.23
N TYR A 724 11.36 31.17 -9.54
CA TYR A 724 12.03 30.25 -10.45
C TYR A 724 11.92 30.75 -11.90
N ALA A 725 13.06 30.95 -12.55
CA ALA A 725 13.15 31.71 -13.81
C ALA A 725 12.87 30.89 -15.09
N ALA A 726 12.68 29.57 -14.97
CA ALA A 726 12.47 28.67 -16.10
C ALA A 726 11.10 27.96 -16.02
N GLU A 727 10.91 26.89 -16.80
CA GLU A 727 9.74 26.00 -16.66
C GLU A 727 9.67 25.46 -15.23
N GLN A 728 8.59 25.73 -14.50
CA GLN A 728 8.47 25.36 -13.10
C GLN A 728 8.09 23.89 -12.92
N ALA A 729 7.27 23.35 -13.81
CA ALA A 729 6.86 21.94 -13.79
C ALA A 729 6.33 21.47 -15.15
N ALA A 730 6.19 20.16 -15.33
CA ALA A 730 5.50 19.56 -16.44
C ALA A 730 4.75 18.28 -15.99
N PHE A 731 3.67 17.91 -16.67
CA PHE A 731 2.97 16.65 -16.44
C PHE A 731 2.41 16.06 -17.73
N THR A 732 2.11 14.76 -17.73
CA THR A 732 1.47 14.05 -18.84
C THR A 732 -0.04 13.97 -18.62
N ALA A 733 -0.84 14.36 -19.61
CA ALA A 733 -2.29 14.23 -19.55
C ALA A 733 -2.72 12.75 -19.65
N LYS A 734 -3.33 12.16 -18.61
CA LYS A 734 -3.74 10.73 -18.62
C LYS A 734 -4.97 10.45 -19.49
N ALA A 735 -5.71 11.48 -19.83
CA ALA A 735 -6.86 11.46 -20.74
C ALA A 735 -6.87 12.75 -21.56
N ALA A 736 -7.83 12.89 -22.48
CA ALA A 736 -8.12 14.22 -22.99
C ALA A 736 -8.60 15.09 -21.83
N ILE A 737 -8.00 16.27 -21.64
CA ILE A 737 -8.25 17.15 -20.49
C ILE A 737 -8.36 18.61 -20.93
N THR A 738 -9.06 19.41 -20.13
CA THR A 738 -8.94 20.87 -20.16
C THR A 738 -8.16 21.29 -18.93
N VAL A 739 -7.04 21.98 -19.14
CA VAL A 739 -6.22 22.56 -18.07
C VAL A 739 -6.60 24.02 -17.91
N TYR A 740 -6.78 24.45 -16.68
CA TYR A 740 -7.05 25.83 -16.30
C TYR A 740 -5.89 26.38 -15.47
N ILE A 741 -5.44 27.59 -15.79
CA ILE A 741 -4.40 28.32 -15.04
C ILE A 741 -5.05 29.56 -14.43
N ALA A 742 -5.08 29.63 -13.11
CA ALA A 742 -5.50 30.82 -12.39
C ALA A 742 -4.26 31.66 -12.05
N ALA A 743 -4.08 32.78 -12.75
CA ALA A 743 -2.94 33.67 -12.61
C ALA A 743 -3.31 34.95 -11.85
N ASP A 744 -2.47 35.37 -10.92
CA ASP A 744 -2.69 36.55 -10.07
C ASP A 744 -2.93 37.81 -10.93
N THR A 745 -4.02 38.54 -10.65
CA THR A 745 -4.39 39.75 -11.42
C THR A 745 -3.39 40.89 -11.32
N ARG A 746 -2.47 40.84 -10.34
CA ARG A 746 -1.43 41.86 -10.13
C ARG A 746 -0.20 41.67 -11.01
N LEU A 747 -0.12 40.57 -11.77
CA LEU A 747 0.90 40.42 -12.80
C LEU A 747 0.78 41.55 -13.83
N THR A 748 1.85 42.31 -14.02
CA THR A 748 1.90 43.43 -14.98
C THR A 748 2.02 42.95 -16.41
N GLU A 749 2.58 41.76 -16.62
CA GLU A 749 2.71 41.11 -17.91
C GLU A 749 2.24 39.65 -17.80
N ILE A 750 1.47 39.19 -18.79
CA ILE A 750 1.07 37.79 -18.84
C ILE A 750 2.24 36.95 -19.36
N PRO A 751 2.62 35.85 -18.67
CA PRO A 751 3.71 34.99 -19.11
C PRO A 751 3.55 34.52 -20.56
N ALA A 752 4.64 34.56 -21.34
CA ALA A 752 4.62 34.26 -22.78
C ALA A 752 4.02 32.87 -23.10
N TRP A 753 4.22 31.87 -22.24
CA TRP A 753 3.68 30.52 -22.41
C TRP A 753 2.15 30.45 -22.29
N LEU A 754 1.52 31.42 -21.62
CA LEU A 754 0.06 31.57 -21.52
C LEU A 754 -0.55 32.30 -22.72
N SER A 755 0.25 32.86 -23.63
CA SER A 755 -0.27 33.59 -24.81
C SER A 755 -1.14 32.74 -25.74
N SER A 756 -0.90 31.42 -25.77
CA SER A 756 -1.69 30.45 -26.54
C SER A 756 -2.92 29.88 -25.82
N TRP A 757 -3.23 30.39 -24.62
CA TRP A 757 -4.35 29.93 -23.78
C TRP A 757 -5.52 30.91 -23.85
N SER A 758 -6.74 30.38 -23.78
CA SER A 758 -7.96 31.17 -23.86
C SER A 758 -8.37 31.70 -22.49
N LYS A 759 -8.51 33.02 -22.34
CA LYS A 759 -9.04 33.61 -21.10
C LYS A 759 -10.55 33.30 -20.98
N THR A 760 -10.99 32.82 -19.82
CA THR A 760 -12.38 32.37 -19.61
C THR A 760 -13.35 33.50 -19.25
N GLY A 761 -12.84 34.62 -18.71
CA GLY A 761 -13.66 35.68 -18.12
C GLY A 761 -14.07 35.41 -16.67
N GLU A 762 -13.86 34.19 -16.16
CA GLU A 762 -14.10 33.83 -14.77
C GLU A 762 -12.92 34.22 -13.86
N THR A 763 -13.20 34.41 -12.57
CA THR A 763 -12.21 34.72 -11.55
C THR A 763 -12.30 33.79 -10.36
N LEU A 764 -11.15 33.54 -9.74
CA LEU A 764 -10.99 32.80 -8.50
C LEU A 764 -10.43 33.75 -7.43
N THR A 765 -10.81 33.56 -6.17
CA THR A 765 -10.26 34.35 -5.06
C THR A 765 -9.74 33.48 -3.93
N ASN A 766 -8.82 34.00 -3.12
CA ASN A 766 -8.42 33.41 -1.85
C ASN A 766 -8.92 34.22 -0.64
N ASP A 767 -8.75 33.69 0.55
CA ASP A 767 -9.13 34.32 1.83
C ASP A 767 -8.28 35.55 2.20
N ALA A 768 -7.16 35.76 1.50
CA ALA A 768 -6.35 36.98 1.54
C ALA A 768 -6.78 38.04 0.51
N SER A 769 -7.95 37.87 -0.13
CA SER A 769 -8.52 38.79 -1.14
C SER A 769 -7.66 38.97 -2.41
N ILE A 770 -6.78 38.03 -2.73
CA ILE A 770 -6.10 37.97 -4.02
C ILE A 770 -7.08 37.44 -5.07
N ILE A 771 -7.12 38.10 -6.23
CA ILE A 771 -7.96 37.72 -7.37
C ILE A 771 -7.09 37.10 -8.45
N PHE A 772 -7.57 36.03 -9.07
CA PHE A 772 -6.89 35.32 -10.16
C PHE A 772 -7.76 35.35 -11.42
N ASN A 773 -7.14 35.69 -12.57
CA ASN A 773 -7.72 35.50 -13.89
C ASN A 773 -7.56 34.05 -14.33
N ILE A 774 -8.61 33.41 -14.84
CA ILE A 774 -8.56 32.01 -15.27
C ILE A 774 -8.39 31.91 -16.80
N TYR A 775 -7.35 31.19 -17.22
CA TYR A 775 -7.05 30.81 -18.59
C TYR A 775 -7.28 29.32 -18.77
N LYS A 776 -7.63 28.85 -19.98
CA LYS A 776 -7.81 27.43 -20.27
C LYS A 776 -7.17 27.00 -21.59
N LYS A 777 -6.78 25.73 -21.68
CA LYS A 777 -6.32 25.09 -22.91
C LYS A 777 -6.60 23.59 -22.85
N ASP A 778 -6.96 23.02 -23.99
CA ASP A 778 -7.24 21.60 -24.13
C ASP A 778 -6.00 20.83 -24.54
N PHE A 779 -5.89 19.62 -24.02
CA PHE A 779 -4.78 18.70 -24.23
C PHE A 779 -5.32 17.31 -24.54
N THR A 780 -4.72 16.61 -25.49
CA THR A 780 -5.07 15.22 -25.80
C THR A 780 -4.43 14.28 -24.78
N ALA A 781 -4.98 13.07 -24.65
CA ALA A 781 -4.36 12.01 -23.86
C ALA A 781 -2.89 11.80 -24.27
N ASN A 782 -2.05 11.53 -23.28
CA ASN A 782 -0.61 11.34 -23.34
C ASN A 782 0.22 12.55 -23.80
N SER A 783 -0.39 13.72 -23.97
CA SER A 783 0.38 14.94 -24.27
C SER A 783 1.04 15.50 -23.01
N VAL A 784 2.20 16.14 -23.18
CA VAL A 784 2.92 16.81 -22.09
C VAL A 784 2.41 18.25 -21.95
N VAL A 785 1.99 18.61 -20.74
CA VAL A 785 1.59 19.95 -20.32
C VAL A 785 2.77 20.61 -19.62
N SER A 786 3.37 21.62 -20.25
CA SER A 786 4.44 22.45 -19.67
C SER A 786 3.86 23.63 -18.89
N LEU A 787 4.37 23.85 -17.67
CA LEU A 787 3.98 24.92 -16.76
C LEU A 787 5.16 25.89 -16.58
N GLY A 788 5.12 26.99 -17.31
CA GLY A 788 6.21 27.99 -17.33
C GLY A 788 6.28 28.86 -16.07
N THR A 789 7.33 29.66 -15.95
CA THR A 789 7.42 30.69 -14.89
C THR A 789 6.28 31.71 -14.98
N ASN A 790 5.86 32.27 -13.83
CA ASN A 790 4.98 33.43 -13.81
C ASN A 790 5.75 34.77 -13.98
N GLY A 791 7.09 34.73 -14.04
CA GLY A 791 7.96 35.86 -14.33
C GLY A 791 8.13 36.87 -13.20
N ALA A 792 7.67 36.58 -11.98
CA ALA A 792 7.59 37.58 -10.92
C ALA A 792 8.61 37.37 -9.79
N SER A 793 9.29 38.44 -9.38
CA SER A 793 10.31 38.40 -8.33
C SER A 793 9.81 38.80 -6.93
N SER A 794 8.73 39.60 -6.84
CA SER A 794 8.07 39.98 -5.57
C SER A 794 6.68 40.60 -5.80
N GLY A 795 5.87 40.74 -4.75
CA GLY A 795 4.59 41.48 -4.79
C GLY A 795 3.37 40.75 -5.37
N VAL A 796 3.57 39.58 -5.97
CA VAL A 796 2.51 38.69 -6.49
C VAL A 796 2.72 37.26 -5.99
N VAL A 797 1.71 36.40 -6.15
CA VAL A 797 1.81 34.96 -5.82
C VAL A 797 1.98 34.11 -7.08
N ASN A 798 2.33 32.83 -6.90
CA ASN A 798 2.39 31.89 -8.02
C ASN A 798 0.97 31.55 -8.55
N TYR A 799 0.89 30.90 -9.71
CA TYR A 799 -0.39 30.47 -10.29
C TYR A 799 -0.89 29.14 -9.72
N ILE A 800 -2.15 28.84 -10.01
CA ILE A 800 -2.85 27.62 -9.61
C ILE A 800 -3.20 26.84 -10.89
N VAL A 801 -3.06 25.51 -10.86
CA VAL A 801 -3.36 24.64 -12.01
C VAL A 801 -4.55 23.75 -11.66
N ILE A 802 -5.63 23.80 -12.45
CA ILE A 802 -6.88 23.04 -12.22
C ILE A 802 -7.16 22.20 -13.48
N ILE A 803 -7.57 20.95 -13.31
CA ILE A 803 -7.72 19.96 -14.38
C ILE A 803 -9.14 19.38 -14.34
N LYS A 804 -9.77 19.34 -15.51
CA LYS A 804 -11.07 18.68 -15.74
C LYS A 804 -10.93 17.68 -16.89
N PRO A 805 -11.73 16.60 -16.91
CA PRO A 805 -11.82 15.77 -18.10
C PRO A 805 -12.25 16.66 -19.26
N TYR A 806 -11.66 16.44 -20.43
CA TYR A 806 -12.13 17.09 -21.64
C TYR A 806 -13.53 16.55 -21.92
N SER A 807 -14.53 17.39 -21.66
CA SER A 807 -15.83 17.21 -22.25
C SER A 807 -15.79 17.96 -23.55
N ALA A 808 -15.80 17.24 -24.67
CA ALA A 808 -16.28 17.85 -25.90
C ALA A 808 -17.62 18.50 -25.56
N ALA A 809 -17.79 19.78 -25.87
CA ALA A 809 -19.13 20.34 -25.88
C ALA A 809 -19.99 19.40 -26.74
N ALA A 810 -21.19 19.05 -26.28
CA ALA A 810 -22.08 18.24 -27.10
C ALA A 810 -22.16 18.89 -28.48
N VAL A 811 -21.78 18.16 -29.53
CA VAL A 811 -21.79 18.67 -30.90
C VAL A 811 -23.20 19.18 -31.17
N LYS A 812 -23.33 20.50 -31.27
CA LYS A 812 -24.59 21.13 -31.59
C LYS A 812 -24.74 21.07 -33.09
N TYR A 813 -25.44 20.04 -33.57
CA TYR A 813 -25.71 19.87 -35.01
C TYR A 813 -26.27 21.18 -35.59
N GLY A 814 -25.67 21.63 -36.69
CA GLY A 814 -25.92 22.92 -37.33
C GLY A 814 -25.00 24.07 -36.92
N ASP A 815 -24.31 24.00 -35.77
CA ASP A 815 -23.32 25.00 -35.30
C ASP A 815 -21.92 24.59 -35.78
N VAL A 816 -21.63 24.91 -37.04
CA VAL A 816 -20.45 24.43 -37.77
C VAL A 816 -19.18 25.15 -37.31
N ASN A 817 -19.29 26.37 -36.80
CA ASN A 817 -18.15 27.15 -36.31
C ASN A 817 -17.94 27.03 -34.78
N ASN A 818 -18.84 26.33 -34.07
CA ASN A 818 -18.81 26.10 -32.63
C ASN A 818 -18.82 27.39 -31.80
N ASP A 819 -19.54 28.42 -32.26
CA ASP A 819 -19.70 29.69 -31.55
C ASP A 819 -20.90 29.69 -30.58
N GLY A 820 -21.67 28.60 -30.54
CA GLY A 820 -22.83 28.39 -29.70
C GLY A 820 -24.15 28.78 -30.36
N SER A 821 -24.12 29.39 -31.54
CA SER A 821 -25.28 29.81 -32.34
C SER A 821 -25.41 28.96 -33.60
N ILE A 822 -26.60 28.97 -34.22
CA ILE A 822 -26.80 28.34 -35.54
C ILE A 822 -27.32 29.45 -36.45
N ASP A 823 -26.45 29.98 -37.30
CA ASP A 823 -26.72 31.18 -38.07
C ASP A 823 -26.18 31.14 -39.53
N ALA A 824 -26.17 32.30 -40.19
CA ALA A 824 -25.77 32.43 -41.58
C ALA A 824 -24.26 32.14 -41.82
N LEU A 825 -23.42 32.25 -40.79
CA LEU A 825 -22.00 31.93 -40.85
C LEU A 825 -21.80 30.42 -40.96
N ASP A 826 -22.54 29.62 -40.19
CA ASP A 826 -22.52 28.15 -40.29
C ASP A 826 -22.96 27.68 -41.68
N PHE A 827 -24.01 28.32 -42.19
CA PHE A 827 -24.49 28.06 -43.54
C PHE A 827 -23.43 28.38 -44.60
N ALA A 828 -22.70 29.49 -44.46
CA ALA A 828 -21.63 29.85 -45.38
C ALA A 828 -20.45 28.86 -45.32
N LEU A 829 -20.09 28.37 -44.13
CA LEU A 829 -19.01 27.41 -43.92
C LEU A 829 -19.35 26.03 -44.47
N MET A 830 -20.58 25.55 -44.24
CA MET A 830 -21.07 24.30 -44.83
C MET A 830 -21.12 24.38 -46.36
N LYS A 831 -21.56 25.51 -46.92
CA LYS A 831 -21.52 25.74 -48.37
C LYS A 831 -20.10 25.69 -48.92
N LYS A 832 -19.15 26.33 -48.23
CA LYS A 832 -17.74 26.36 -48.64
C LYS A 832 -17.11 24.96 -48.62
N HIS A 833 -17.52 24.12 -47.67
CA HIS A 833 -17.13 22.71 -47.58
C HIS A 833 -17.63 21.89 -48.76
N LEU A 834 -18.92 21.96 -49.06
CA LEU A 834 -19.53 21.23 -50.18
C LEU A 834 -19.00 21.66 -51.55
N LEU A 835 -18.52 22.91 -51.66
CA LEU A 835 -17.88 23.44 -52.86
C LEU A 835 -16.37 23.14 -52.93
N GLY A 836 -15.79 22.43 -51.95
CA GLY A 836 -14.37 22.09 -51.90
C GLY A 836 -13.43 23.27 -51.66
N ALA A 837 -13.96 24.45 -51.31
CA ALA A 837 -13.19 25.69 -51.13
C ALA A 837 -12.70 25.90 -49.68
N GLY A 838 -12.93 24.94 -48.78
CA GLY A 838 -12.41 24.88 -47.41
C GLY A 838 -12.95 23.65 -46.69
N LEU A 839 -12.07 22.80 -46.16
CA LEU A 839 -12.47 21.52 -45.55
C LEU A 839 -12.81 21.71 -44.07
N LEU A 840 -14.04 21.36 -43.68
CA LEU A 840 -14.40 21.14 -42.28
C LEU A 840 -13.69 19.89 -41.79
N THR A 841 -13.24 19.91 -40.54
CA THR A 841 -12.54 18.78 -39.92
C THR A 841 -12.99 18.64 -38.46
N GLY A 842 -12.75 17.48 -37.86
CA GLY A 842 -13.05 17.23 -36.45
C GLY A 842 -14.52 17.49 -36.11
N ASP A 843 -14.77 18.25 -35.05
CA ASP A 843 -16.14 18.49 -34.56
C ASP A 843 -16.96 19.41 -35.46
N ALA A 844 -16.32 20.30 -36.23
CA ALA A 844 -17.01 21.10 -37.25
C ALA A 844 -17.59 20.23 -38.37
N LEU A 845 -16.92 19.11 -38.70
CA LEU A 845 -17.42 18.13 -39.66
C LEU A 845 -18.60 17.33 -39.08
N LYS A 846 -18.55 16.99 -37.78
CA LYS A 846 -19.66 16.33 -37.09
C LYS A 846 -20.87 17.24 -36.92
N ALA A 847 -20.66 18.52 -36.60
CA ALA A 847 -21.73 19.52 -36.49
C ALA A 847 -22.40 19.77 -37.84
N ALA A 848 -21.66 19.55 -38.94
CA ALA A 848 -22.16 19.68 -40.29
C ALA A 848 -22.99 18.49 -40.79
N ASP A 849 -22.95 17.32 -40.12
CA ASP A 849 -23.81 16.16 -40.39
C ASP A 849 -25.16 16.36 -39.68
N ALA A 850 -25.93 17.33 -40.19
CA ALA A 850 -27.15 17.83 -39.57
C ALA A 850 -28.27 16.78 -39.52
N ASP A 851 -28.27 15.80 -40.44
CA ASP A 851 -29.25 14.70 -40.44
C ASP A 851 -28.75 13.41 -39.74
N LYS A 852 -27.48 13.40 -39.29
CA LYS A 852 -26.83 12.33 -38.51
C LYS A 852 -26.69 11.03 -39.28
N ASN A 853 -26.56 11.10 -40.61
CA ASN A 853 -26.41 9.93 -41.46
C ASN A 853 -24.94 9.46 -41.59
N GLY A 854 -24.00 10.21 -41.03
CA GLY A 854 -22.56 9.92 -41.07
C GLY A 854 -21.82 10.52 -42.26
N SER A 855 -22.47 11.36 -43.07
CA SER A 855 -21.89 12.05 -44.22
C SER A 855 -22.35 13.52 -44.25
N VAL A 856 -21.52 14.41 -44.80
CA VAL A 856 -21.87 15.83 -44.96
C VAL A 856 -22.12 16.10 -46.43
N ASP A 857 -23.40 16.26 -46.80
CA ASP A 857 -23.81 16.43 -48.19
C ASP A 857 -24.89 17.52 -48.38
N ALA A 858 -25.54 17.52 -49.56
CA ALA A 858 -26.55 18.52 -49.91
C ALA A 858 -27.81 18.46 -49.03
N LEU A 859 -28.08 17.32 -48.39
CA LEU A 859 -29.21 17.11 -47.48
C LEU A 859 -28.99 17.87 -46.17
N ASP A 860 -27.79 17.81 -45.58
CA ASP A 860 -27.43 18.58 -44.38
C ASP A 860 -27.53 20.08 -44.62
N PHE A 861 -27.04 20.51 -45.77
CA PHE A 861 -27.12 21.91 -46.19
C PHE A 861 -28.55 22.39 -46.38
N ALA A 862 -29.43 21.54 -46.91
CA ALA A 862 -30.85 21.83 -47.01
C ALA A 862 -31.54 21.87 -45.64
N LEU A 863 -31.13 21.00 -44.71
CA LEU A 863 -31.65 20.93 -43.35
C LEU A 863 -31.27 22.20 -42.56
N LEU A 864 -30.00 22.63 -42.66
CA LEU A 864 -29.50 23.86 -42.05
C LEU A 864 -30.23 25.09 -42.59
N LYS A 865 -30.49 25.13 -43.91
CA LYS A 865 -31.32 26.18 -44.53
C LYS A 865 -32.74 26.21 -43.96
N LYS A 866 -33.37 25.04 -43.80
CA LYS A 866 -34.75 24.93 -43.27
C LYS A 866 -34.82 25.42 -41.82
N TYR A 867 -33.81 25.10 -41.01
CA TYR A 867 -33.71 25.57 -39.64
C TYR A 867 -33.60 27.10 -39.57
N LEU A 868 -32.72 27.71 -40.37
CA LEU A 868 -32.56 29.18 -40.43
C LEU A 868 -33.82 29.91 -40.92
N LEU A 869 -34.65 29.23 -41.72
CA LEU A 869 -35.95 29.75 -42.18
C LEU A 869 -37.11 29.44 -41.21
N GLY A 870 -36.84 28.79 -40.06
CA GLY A 870 -37.84 28.42 -39.07
C GLY A 870 -38.78 27.29 -39.51
N ALA A 871 -38.44 26.56 -40.58
CA ALA A 871 -39.25 25.44 -41.08
C ALA A 871 -39.04 24.15 -40.27
N VAL A 872 -37.96 24.07 -39.50
CA VAL A 872 -37.69 23.02 -38.50
C VAL A 872 -37.11 23.67 -37.25
N SER A 873 -37.38 23.08 -36.07
CA SER A 873 -36.97 23.63 -34.78
C SER A 873 -35.67 23.02 -34.22
N GLY A 874 -35.04 22.10 -34.95
CA GLY A 874 -33.82 21.40 -34.54
C GLY A 874 -33.34 20.39 -35.59
N PHE A 875 -32.26 19.70 -35.25
CA PHE A 875 -31.52 18.74 -36.07
C PHE A 875 -31.50 17.35 -35.43
#